data_AF-A0A1V9Z088-F1
#
_entry.id   AF-A0A1V9Z088-F1
#
_cell.length_a   1.000
_cell.length_b   1.000
_cell.length_c   1.000
_cell.angle_alpha   90.00
_cell.angle_beta   90.00
_cell.angle_gamma   90.00
#
_symmetry.space_group_name_H-M   'P 1'
#
loop_
_entity.id
_entity.type
_entity.pdbx_description
1 polymer ?
#
loop_
_entity_poly.entity_id
_entity_poly.type
_entity_poly.pdbx_seq_one_letter_code
_entity_poly.pdbx_strand_id
1 'polypeptide(L)'
;MVASSRRSSHISTFRFGSFLTGAKYLHHEGNEHAAPSRATLRVWGRIASNLGAVAAILLSVATTLVLLNEGMFHRRVVQFNYQNDEGYWRPLEQACLLTAAGFVPNSCTATEVALLTTPAAWTALGEQLAATLHVPLSTTYTVTTCLVGCADGFQSAELHLVVGDGGVFPACKPVLGSQPIQGMAMVEAATADDYLLTVFADSTATKSVEYSNSDGTTNLVVADAARVLLRTDGSVNTSTDGVNSVIHSYPLGPRYLVTSSCISQVVDISHALTGQAGWSTGKRSGVSAVVGWACGHSVANTTELVLFQAIFATLALVGVAPDIGVTLKGLRGLLRRKPVLTYDLLSGLERRRVLLVLVTLSAGPGLLFVDVARIYFGTQNGAKIWFLSITTLGIFATFAAFCIATVVQSLPSLPVWRHKLLPLSTEVFVYGSILAVSWSIFGAYEDLSNTFYDVPGVLLMNVSGTLCACGAYEISGTEPASATLSPRIAAALVLCGAASIAYATVQHRSATRAWCMDVAWAHSNGFMTACGLPHWLSGLPLDQSDAVRIGNRFFCKPSMQARMGFATVVPRPALRKVQAEAPAAEDTYLLVSMYDLVPALLSCRWYRPRLLGRVVKNMFVRTATERLSNAVAYAQSDGTCVG
;
A
#
# COMPACT_ATOMS: atom_id res chain seq x y z
N MET A 1 55.57 42.16 -20.35
CA MET A 1 54.79 42.07 -19.09
C MET A 1 53.39 41.59 -19.44
N VAL A 2 52.86 40.67 -18.62
CA VAL A 2 51.51 40.10 -18.57
C VAL A 2 51.18 39.00 -19.59
N ALA A 3 51.26 37.77 -19.06
CA ALA A 3 50.70 36.53 -19.60
C ALA A 3 49.18 36.49 -19.40
N SER A 4 48.43 35.94 -20.38
CA SER A 4 47.01 35.66 -20.23
C SER A 4 46.78 34.17 -19.94
N SER A 5 46.10 33.89 -18.82
CA SER A 5 45.78 32.54 -18.37
C SER A 5 44.48 32.05 -19.01
N ARG A 6 44.50 30.88 -19.65
CA ARG A 6 43.30 30.10 -19.96
C ARG A 6 42.91 29.28 -18.73
N ARG A 7 41.83 29.67 -18.03
CA ARG A 7 41.13 28.81 -17.05
C ARG A 7 40.20 27.86 -17.81
N SER A 8 40.49 26.56 -17.75
CA SER A 8 39.53 25.51 -18.01
C SER A 8 38.81 25.19 -16.70
N SER A 9 37.49 25.41 -16.68
CA SER A 9 36.60 25.08 -15.56
C SER A 9 36.27 23.58 -15.60
N HIS A 10 36.95 22.80 -14.75
CA HIS A 10 36.54 21.44 -14.43
C HIS A 10 35.25 21.47 -13.60
N ILE A 11 34.13 21.08 -14.22
CA ILE A 11 32.89 20.76 -13.53
C ILE A 11 33.14 19.47 -12.73
N SER A 12 33.18 19.61 -11.40
CA SER A 12 33.30 18.49 -10.48
C SER A 12 31.95 17.79 -10.33
N THR A 13 31.84 16.61 -10.92
CA THR A 13 30.70 15.71 -10.76
C THR A 13 30.70 15.14 -9.34
N PHE A 14 29.62 15.41 -8.60
CA PHE A 14 29.33 14.87 -7.27
C PHE A 14 29.20 13.34 -7.37
N ARG A 15 30.16 12.58 -6.81
CA ARG A 15 30.21 11.10 -6.87
C ARG A 15 29.77 10.47 -5.54
N PHE A 16 28.48 10.18 -5.40
CA PHE A 16 27.91 9.49 -4.23
C PHE A 16 28.31 8.00 -4.17
N GLY A 17 28.63 7.37 -5.31
CA GLY A 17 28.85 5.92 -5.41
C GLY A 17 30.24 5.39 -5.03
N SER A 18 31.30 6.20 -5.13
CA SER A 18 32.67 5.73 -4.80
C SER A 18 32.96 5.65 -3.29
N PHE A 19 31.94 5.86 -2.46
CA PHE A 19 32.04 5.91 -1.00
C PHE A 19 31.92 4.54 -0.31
N LEU A 20 31.42 3.50 -0.97
CA LEU A 20 30.90 2.33 -0.24
C LEU A 20 31.81 1.09 -0.15
N THR A 21 32.88 0.95 -0.94
CA THR A 21 33.70 -0.29 -0.96
C THR A 21 35.21 -0.06 -1.05
N GLY A 22 36.00 -0.91 -0.36
CA GLY A 22 37.47 -0.97 -0.39
C GLY A 22 38.22 -0.18 0.69
N ALA A 23 38.66 -0.84 1.77
CA ALA A 23 39.65 -0.27 2.72
C ALA A 23 41.00 -0.98 2.58
N LYS A 24 42.07 -0.20 2.35
CA LYS A 24 43.42 -0.53 2.81
C LYS A 24 43.53 -0.08 4.27
N TYR A 25 43.95 -0.99 5.15
CA TYR A 25 44.31 -0.68 6.53
C TYR A 25 45.63 0.11 6.52
N LEU A 26 45.62 1.31 7.08
CA LEU A 26 46.84 2.01 7.49
C LEU A 26 46.68 2.38 8.96
N HIS A 27 47.62 1.93 9.78
CA HIS A 27 47.86 2.48 11.11
C HIS A 27 48.11 3.98 10.95
N HIS A 28 47.33 4.82 11.62
CA HIS A 28 47.63 6.25 11.71
C HIS A 28 47.77 6.62 13.19
N GLU A 29 49.01 6.88 13.58
CA GLU A 29 49.33 7.70 14.74
C GLU A 29 48.79 9.13 14.53
N GLY A 30 48.42 9.74 15.65
CA GLY A 30 47.57 10.92 15.73
C GLY A 30 48.16 12.18 15.10
N ASN A 31 47.28 12.95 14.48
CA ASN A 31 47.45 14.39 14.35
C ASN A 31 46.06 15.04 14.46
N GLU A 32 45.87 15.86 15.48
CA GLU A 32 44.66 16.64 15.70
C GLU A 32 44.65 17.83 14.73
N HIS A 33 43.49 18.10 14.11
CA HIS A 33 43.24 19.15 13.11
C HIS A 33 43.53 18.85 11.63
N ALA A 34 43.09 17.69 11.14
CA ALA A 34 42.88 17.46 9.71
C ALA A 34 41.38 17.26 9.40
N ALA A 35 40.92 17.76 8.25
CA ALA A 35 39.60 17.48 7.69
C ALA A 35 39.30 15.97 7.73
N PRO A 36 38.03 15.54 7.91
CA PRO A 36 37.70 14.13 8.10
C PRO A 36 38.29 13.30 6.97
N SER A 37 39.15 12.34 7.31
CA SER A 37 39.80 11.48 6.32
C SER A 37 38.75 10.80 5.43
N ARG A 38 39.10 10.50 4.17
CA ARG A 38 38.24 9.72 3.27
C ARG A 38 37.79 8.39 3.87
N ALA A 39 38.47 7.84 4.88
CA ALA A 39 38.02 6.64 5.59
C ALA A 39 36.87 6.93 6.57
N THR A 40 36.95 8.02 7.33
CA THR A 40 35.93 8.45 8.30
C THR A 40 34.61 8.77 7.61
N LEU A 41 34.67 9.48 6.49
CA LEU A 41 33.52 9.80 5.65
C LEU A 41 32.78 8.54 5.14
N ARG A 42 33.52 7.48 4.79
CA ARG A 42 32.94 6.20 4.33
C ARG A 42 32.25 5.41 5.44
N VAL A 43 32.79 5.46 6.66
CA VAL A 43 32.13 4.86 7.83
C VAL A 43 30.81 5.57 8.13
N TRP A 44 30.78 6.91 8.04
CA TRP A 44 29.55 7.70 8.14
C TRP A 44 28.50 7.30 7.09
N GLY A 45 28.91 7.16 5.82
CA GLY A 45 28.00 6.76 4.74
C GLY A 45 27.34 5.39 4.99
N ARG A 46 28.09 4.41 5.54
CA ARG A 46 27.54 3.08 5.85
C ARG A 46 26.55 3.10 7.00
N ILE A 47 26.84 3.87 8.06
CA ILE A 47 25.91 4.03 9.19
C ILE A 47 24.65 4.75 8.71
N ALA A 48 24.77 5.78 7.88
CA ALA A 48 23.64 6.47 7.29
C ALA A 48 22.78 5.54 6.43
N SER A 49 23.39 4.70 5.58
CA SER A 49 22.66 3.69 4.77
C SER A 49 21.87 2.72 5.67
N ASN A 50 22.51 2.16 6.71
CA ASN A 50 21.81 1.27 7.65
C ASN A 50 20.67 1.95 8.41
N LEU A 51 20.87 3.18 8.86
CA LEU A 51 19.82 3.96 9.51
C LEU A 51 18.67 4.24 8.54
N GLY A 52 18.98 4.55 7.28
CA GLY A 52 17.98 4.71 6.21
C GLY A 52 17.19 3.42 5.95
N ALA A 53 17.85 2.27 5.93
CA ALA A 53 17.19 0.97 5.78
C ALA A 53 16.27 0.65 6.96
N VAL A 54 16.73 0.87 8.20
CA VAL A 54 15.89 0.70 9.41
C VAL A 54 14.71 1.67 9.40
N ALA A 55 14.95 2.94 9.07
CA ALA A 55 13.90 3.95 8.97
C ALA A 55 12.86 3.58 7.91
N ALA A 56 13.27 3.06 6.75
CA ALA A 56 12.36 2.61 5.71
C ALA A 56 11.47 1.44 6.17
N ILE A 57 12.02 0.48 6.93
CA ILE A 57 11.25 -0.63 7.50
C ILE A 57 10.24 -0.12 8.54
N LEU A 58 10.67 0.76 9.45
CA LEU A 58 9.77 1.36 10.44
C LEU A 58 8.68 2.21 9.78
N LEU A 59 9.04 2.96 8.74
CA LEU A 59 8.10 3.76 7.95
C LEU A 59 7.08 2.86 7.25
N SER A 60 7.49 1.70 6.72
CA SER A 60 6.57 0.72 6.12
C SER A 60 5.53 0.19 7.13
N VAL A 61 5.95 -0.08 8.37
CA VAL A 61 5.02 -0.46 9.45
C VAL A 61 4.09 0.71 9.80
N ALA A 62 4.62 1.93 9.91
CA ALA A 62 3.80 3.12 10.17
C ALA A 62 2.79 3.38 9.04
N THR A 63 3.20 3.26 7.77
CA THR A 63 2.34 3.37 6.59
C THR A 63 1.18 2.37 6.65
N THR A 64 1.47 1.12 7.02
CA THR A 64 0.45 0.10 7.23
C THR A 64 -0.56 0.54 8.29
N LEU A 65 -0.10 1.00 9.46
CA LEU A 65 -0.99 1.44 10.53
C LEU A 65 -1.86 2.62 10.10
N VAL A 66 -1.30 3.57 9.35
CA VAL A 66 -2.06 4.70 8.78
C VAL A 66 -3.12 4.21 7.80
N LEU A 67 -2.78 3.30 6.89
CA LEU A 67 -3.74 2.69 5.97
C LEU A 67 -4.87 1.98 6.72
N LEU A 68 -4.55 1.18 7.74
CA LEU A 68 -5.56 0.52 8.57
C LEU A 68 -6.48 1.54 9.26
N ASN A 69 -5.92 2.64 9.76
CA ASN A 69 -6.69 3.73 10.37
C ASN A 69 -7.56 4.50 9.35
N GLU A 70 -7.14 4.57 8.09
CA GLU A 70 -7.95 5.15 7.00
C GLU A 70 -9.06 4.20 6.49
N GLY A 71 -9.23 3.03 7.11
CA GLY A 71 -10.34 2.13 6.83
C GLY A 71 -10.14 1.21 5.63
N MET A 72 -8.90 0.80 5.30
CA MET A 72 -8.63 -0.09 4.15
C MET A 72 -9.41 -1.40 4.12
N PHE A 73 -9.93 -1.88 5.26
CA PHE A 73 -10.77 -3.08 5.31
C PHE A 73 -12.26 -2.81 5.43
N HIS A 74 -12.63 -1.62 5.90
CA HIS A 74 -14.00 -1.17 5.97
C HIS A 74 -14.02 0.35 6.06
N ARG A 75 -14.60 0.99 5.06
CA ARG A 75 -14.79 2.44 5.02
C ARG A 75 -16.12 2.71 4.32
N ARG A 76 -16.88 3.64 4.88
CA ARG A 76 -18.21 4.08 4.45
C ARG A 76 -18.34 5.57 4.74
N VAL A 77 -18.62 6.35 3.71
CA VAL A 77 -18.70 7.82 3.79
C VAL A 77 -19.93 8.28 3.00
N VAL A 78 -20.67 9.22 3.56
CA VAL A 78 -21.79 9.86 2.87
C VAL A 78 -21.26 10.86 1.84
N GLN A 79 -21.71 10.68 0.60
CA GLN A 79 -21.39 11.49 -0.57
C GLN A 79 -22.70 11.98 -1.19
N PHE A 80 -22.73 13.20 -1.69
CA PHE A 80 -23.88 13.79 -2.35
C PHE A 80 -23.40 14.89 -3.30
N ASN A 81 -24.20 15.20 -4.31
CA ASN A 81 -23.95 16.28 -5.25
C ASN A 81 -25.09 17.30 -5.15
N TYR A 82 -24.76 18.58 -5.13
CA TYR A 82 -25.77 19.64 -5.12
C TYR A 82 -26.52 19.69 -6.45
N GLN A 83 -27.77 20.17 -6.43
CA GLN A 83 -28.62 20.24 -7.63
C GLN A 83 -28.07 21.18 -8.71
N ASN A 84 -27.22 22.13 -8.32
CA ASN A 84 -26.54 23.09 -9.18
C ASN A 84 -25.12 22.66 -9.58
N ASP A 85 -24.63 21.51 -9.13
CA ASP A 85 -23.33 21.01 -9.59
C ASP A 85 -23.37 20.76 -11.10
N GLU A 86 -22.35 21.27 -11.79
CA GLU A 86 -22.26 21.21 -13.25
C GLU A 86 -22.16 19.75 -13.71
N GLY A 87 -22.94 19.37 -14.73
CA GLY A 87 -22.94 18.02 -15.28
C GLY A 87 -23.69 16.93 -14.49
N TYR A 88 -24.14 17.19 -13.25
CA TYR A 88 -24.83 16.15 -12.45
C TYR A 88 -26.33 16.08 -12.75
N TRP A 89 -27.12 17.05 -12.27
CA TRP A 89 -28.57 17.03 -12.47
C TRP A 89 -28.93 17.51 -13.87
N ARG A 90 -29.88 16.86 -14.54
CA ARG A 90 -30.44 17.36 -15.80
C ARG A 90 -31.96 17.17 -15.85
N PRO A 91 -32.72 18.14 -16.35
CA PRO A 91 -34.14 17.93 -16.60
C PRO A 91 -34.32 16.94 -17.74
N LEU A 92 -35.24 16.00 -17.56
CA LEU A 92 -35.69 15.11 -18.63
C LEU A 92 -37.05 15.57 -19.15
N GLU A 93 -38.09 15.53 -18.31
CA GLU A 93 -39.46 15.85 -18.68
C GLU A 93 -40.24 16.45 -17.49
N GLN A 94 -41.35 17.13 -17.79
CA GLN A 94 -42.25 17.79 -16.83
C GLN A 94 -43.72 17.56 -17.22
N ALA A 95 -44.17 16.29 -17.22
CA ALA A 95 -45.53 15.95 -17.64
C ALA A 95 -46.33 15.19 -16.58
N CYS A 96 -45.69 14.32 -15.79
CA CYS A 96 -46.36 13.49 -14.82
C CYS A 96 -47.15 14.26 -13.75
N LEU A 97 -48.41 13.87 -13.57
CA LEU A 97 -49.27 14.31 -12.49
C LEU A 97 -49.47 13.16 -11.49
N LEU A 98 -49.45 13.46 -10.21
CA LEU A 98 -49.54 12.48 -9.12
C LEU A 98 -50.78 12.76 -8.25
N THR A 99 -51.57 11.72 -8.00
CA THR A 99 -52.74 11.74 -7.11
C THR A 99 -52.57 10.73 -5.99
N ALA A 100 -53.53 10.66 -5.06
CA ALA A 100 -53.54 9.64 -4.01
C ALA A 100 -53.48 8.19 -4.52
N ALA A 101 -53.87 7.93 -5.76
CA ALA A 101 -53.85 6.61 -6.39
C ALA A 101 -52.57 6.32 -7.20
N GLY A 102 -51.63 7.27 -7.29
CA GLY A 102 -50.43 7.17 -8.14
C GLY A 102 -50.46 8.14 -9.33
N PHE A 103 -49.67 7.84 -10.36
CA PHE A 103 -49.60 8.66 -11.57
C PHE A 103 -50.94 8.70 -12.30
N VAL A 104 -51.36 9.89 -12.74
CA VAL A 104 -52.59 10.06 -13.51
C VAL A 104 -52.43 9.36 -14.87
N PRO A 105 -53.40 8.53 -15.30
CA PRO A 105 -53.33 7.86 -16.59
C PRO A 105 -53.09 8.85 -17.73
N ASN A 106 -52.10 8.55 -18.59
CA ASN A 106 -51.68 9.37 -19.73
C ASN A 106 -51.16 10.79 -19.40
N SER A 107 -50.87 11.12 -18.13
CA SER A 107 -50.21 12.40 -17.82
C SER A 107 -48.71 12.36 -18.11
N CYS A 108 -48.06 11.22 -17.88
CA CYS A 108 -46.64 11.03 -18.13
C CYS A 108 -46.37 10.83 -19.64
N THR A 109 -45.23 11.32 -20.11
CA THR A 109 -44.77 11.09 -21.48
C THR A 109 -44.35 9.64 -21.71
N ALA A 110 -44.31 9.21 -22.98
CA ALA A 110 -43.77 7.91 -23.35
C ALA A 110 -42.29 7.75 -22.95
N THR A 111 -41.52 8.84 -22.98
CA THR A 111 -40.12 8.87 -22.56
C THR A 111 -39.97 8.58 -21.06
N GLU A 112 -40.80 9.19 -20.22
CA GLU A 112 -40.80 8.95 -18.77
C GLU A 112 -41.18 7.50 -18.44
N VAL A 113 -42.27 6.99 -19.04
CA VAL A 113 -42.72 5.61 -18.82
C VAL A 113 -41.67 4.60 -19.28
N ALA A 114 -40.94 4.91 -20.36
CA ALA A 114 -39.91 4.04 -20.91
C ALA A 114 -38.60 4.02 -20.10
N LEU A 115 -38.42 4.88 -19.08
CA LEU A 115 -37.20 4.90 -18.26
C LEU A 115 -36.95 3.58 -17.52
N LEU A 116 -38.01 3.00 -16.96
CA LEU A 116 -37.95 1.68 -16.34
C LEU A 116 -38.22 0.59 -17.37
N THR A 117 -37.66 -0.60 -17.16
CA THR A 117 -37.72 -1.68 -18.16
C THR A 117 -39.16 -2.10 -18.50
N THR A 118 -40.11 -1.93 -17.57
CA THR A 118 -41.51 -2.29 -17.79
C THR A 118 -42.46 -1.15 -17.37
N PRO A 119 -43.62 -1.00 -18.06
CA PRO A 119 -44.66 -0.08 -17.63
C PRO A 119 -45.22 -0.41 -16.24
N ALA A 120 -45.24 -1.70 -15.86
CA ALA A 120 -45.72 -2.13 -14.54
C ALA A 120 -44.86 -1.56 -13.41
N ALA A 121 -43.53 -1.53 -13.57
CA ALA A 121 -42.63 -0.91 -12.62
C ALA A 121 -42.87 0.61 -12.51
N TRP A 122 -43.16 1.30 -13.62
CA TRP A 122 -43.50 2.73 -13.61
C TRP A 122 -44.82 3.03 -12.90
N THR A 123 -45.84 2.20 -13.11
CA THR A 123 -47.12 2.32 -12.40
C THR A 123 -46.92 2.11 -10.89
N ALA A 124 -46.20 1.05 -10.50
CA ALA A 124 -45.89 0.78 -9.09
C ALA A 124 -45.07 1.90 -8.43
N LEU A 125 -44.11 2.50 -9.17
CA LEU A 125 -43.35 3.68 -8.72
C LEU A 125 -44.30 4.83 -8.36
N GLY A 126 -45.26 5.13 -9.24
CA GLY A 126 -46.25 6.18 -8.99
C GLY A 126 -47.12 5.91 -7.77
N GLU A 127 -47.65 4.68 -7.65
CA GLU A 127 -48.46 4.25 -6.51
C GLU A 127 -47.69 4.37 -5.19
N GLN A 128 -46.45 3.89 -5.14
CA GLN A 128 -45.61 3.94 -3.94
C GLN A 128 -45.17 5.36 -3.59
N LEU A 129 -44.86 6.19 -4.59
CA LEU A 129 -44.55 7.59 -4.38
C LEU A 129 -45.75 8.32 -3.78
N ALA A 130 -46.95 8.13 -4.33
CA ALA A 130 -48.18 8.72 -3.81
C ALA A 130 -48.49 8.29 -2.37
N ALA A 131 -48.38 6.98 -2.09
CA ALA A 131 -48.61 6.43 -0.76
C ALA A 131 -47.62 7.01 0.26
N THR A 132 -46.34 7.08 -0.09
CA THR A 132 -45.27 7.57 0.80
C THR A 132 -45.39 9.07 1.09
N LEU A 133 -45.74 9.87 0.08
CA LEU A 133 -45.98 11.31 0.22
C LEU A 133 -47.32 11.65 0.88
N HIS A 134 -48.17 10.64 1.15
CA HIS A 134 -49.51 10.82 1.70
C HIS A 134 -50.34 11.84 0.91
N VAL A 135 -50.33 11.73 -0.43
CA VAL A 135 -51.00 12.68 -1.32
C VAL A 135 -52.50 12.75 -0.99
N PRO A 136 -53.06 13.93 -0.65
CA PRO A 136 -54.48 14.06 -0.33
C PRO A 136 -55.40 13.73 -1.52
N LEU A 137 -56.55 13.11 -1.24
CA LEU A 137 -57.53 12.68 -2.25
C LEU A 137 -58.04 13.80 -3.17
N SER A 138 -58.05 15.05 -2.69
CA SER A 138 -58.56 16.22 -3.42
C SER A 138 -57.48 17.01 -4.17
N THR A 139 -56.22 16.56 -4.12
CA THR A 139 -55.08 17.31 -4.66
C THR A 139 -54.33 16.52 -5.71
N THR A 140 -53.78 17.26 -6.67
CA THR A 140 -52.88 16.71 -7.69
C THR A 140 -51.55 17.42 -7.57
N TYR A 141 -50.48 16.63 -7.44
CA TYR A 141 -49.11 17.10 -7.42
C TYR A 141 -48.49 17.00 -8.81
N THR A 142 -47.54 17.89 -9.07
CA THR A 142 -46.76 17.96 -10.31
C THR A 142 -45.40 17.31 -10.07
N VAL A 143 -45.01 16.39 -10.93
CA VAL A 143 -43.75 15.65 -10.79
C VAL A 143 -42.82 16.02 -11.93
N THR A 144 -41.64 16.53 -11.57
CA THR A 144 -40.56 16.77 -12.52
C THR A 144 -39.62 15.58 -12.53
N THR A 145 -39.34 15.06 -13.72
CA THR A 145 -38.42 13.95 -13.95
C THR A 145 -37.03 14.49 -14.25
N CYS A 146 -36.07 14.14 -13.40
CA CYS A 146 -34.68 14.54 -13.46
C CYS A 146 -33.77 13.31 -13.61
N LEU A 147 -32.62 13.49 -14.24
CA LEU A 147 -31.60 12.45 -14.34
C LEU A 147 -30.27 12.92 -13.78
N VAL A 148 -29.50 11.98 -13.26
CA VAL A 148 -28.07 12.14 -12.98
C VAL A 148 -27.30 11.07 -13.76
N GLY A 149 -26.20 11.46 -14.40
CA GLY A 149 -25.39 10.57 -15.24
C GLY A 149 -25.98 10.27 -16.62
N CYS A 150 -25.48 9.22 -17.29
CA CYS A 150 -25.91 8.75 -18.61
C CYS A 150 -25.80 9.83 -19.72
N ALA A 151 -24.66 10.53 -19.74
CA ALA A 151 -24.25 11.49 -20.76
C ALA A 151 -22.80 11.20 -21.19
N ASP A 152 -22.49 11.34 -22.48
CA ASP A 152 -21.16 11.40 -23.10
C ASP A 152 -20.06 10.48 -22.49
N GLY A 153 -20.36 9.19 -22.28
CA GLY A 153 -19.38 8.17 -21.88
C GLY A 153 -19.54 7.59 -20.47
N PHE A 154 -20.43 8.13 -19.64
CA PHE A 154 -20.78 7.53 -18.35
C PHE A 154 -21.93 6.54 -18.51
N GLN A 155 -21.69 5.27 -18.15
CA GLN A 155 -22.68 4.20 -18.29
C GLN A 155 -23.72 4.16 -17.17
N SER A 156 -23.57 4.94 -16.09
CA SER A 156 -24.52 4.94 -14.97
C SER A 156 -25.57 6.04 -15.09
N ALA A 157 -26.85 5.71 -14.85
CA ALA A 157 -27.99 6.60 -14.76
C ALA A 157 -28.67 6.46 -13.41
N GLU A 158 -29.14 7.58 -12.89
CA GLU A 158 -30.03 7.62 -11.72
C GLU A 158 -31.24 8.48 -12.06
N LEU A 159 -32.41 8.01 -11.64
CA LEU A 159 -33.67 8.70 -11.84
C LEU A 159 -34.03 9.45 -10.57
N HIS A 160 -34.30 10.74 -10.69
CA HIS A 160 -34.70 11.60 -9.59
C HIS A 160 -36.05 12.25 -9.90
N LEU A 161 -36.98 12.20 -8.96
CA LEU A 161 -38.31 12.80 -9.09
C LEU A 161 -38.46 13.92 -8.06
N VAL A 162 -38.79 15.12 -8.52
CA VAL A 162 -39.02 16.28 -7.65
C VAL A 162 -40.50 16.65 -7.69
N VAL A 163 -41.16 16.67 -6.53
CA VAL A 163 -42.62 16.77 -6.44
C VAL A 163 -43.04 18.15 -5.91
N GLY A 164 -43.84 18.86 -6.69
CA GLY A 164 -44.40 20.16 -6.38
C GLY A 164 -45.91 20.12 -6.14
N ASP A 165 -46.49 21.27 -5.81
CA ASP A 165 -47.93 21.46 -5.66
C ASP A 165 -48.45 22.66 -6.46
N GLY A 166 -49.78 22.83 -6.46
CA GLY A 166 -50.41 24.01 -7.07
C GLY A 166 -50.27 24.11 -8.59
N GLY A 167 -50.01 22.99 -9.28
CA GLY A 167 -49.84 22.96 -10.74
C GLY A 167 -48.48 23.48 -11.24
N VAL A 168 -47.50 23.67 -10.35
CA VAL A 168 -46.16 24.17 -10.73
C VAL A 168 -45.15 23.03 -10.67
N PHE A 169 -44.48 22.74 -11.79
CA PHE A 169 -43.40 21.75 -11.85
C PHE A 169 -42.11 22.32 -11.21
N PRO A 170 -41.56 21.70 -10.16
CA PRO A 170 -40.28 22.11 -9.59
C PRO A 170 -39.14 21.99 -10.61
N ALA A 171 -38.09 22.79 -10.48
CA ALA A 171 -36.92 22.66 -11.35
C ALA A 171 -35.99 21.55 -10.85
N CYS A 172 -35.34 20.81 -11.76
CA CYS A 172 -34.24 19.90 -11.38
C CYS A 172 -33.02 20.66 -10.86
N LYS A 173 -32.78 21.86 -11.40
CA LYS A 173 -31.65 22.74 -11.11
C LYS A 173 -32.17 24.14 -10.74
N PRO A 174 -32.65 24.35 -9.51
CA PRO A 174 -33.07 25.67 -9.05
C PRO A 174 -31.89 26.65 -9.08
N VAL A 175 -32.16 27.90 -9.50
CA VAL A 175 -31.14 28.98 -9.63
C VAL A 175 -31.48 30.26 -8.87
N LEU A 176 -32.65 30.30 -8.23
CA LEU A 176 -33.17 31.46 -7.49
C LEU A 176 -33.36 31.11 -6.01
N GLY A 177 -32.36 30.49 -5.39
CA GLY A 177 -32.40 30.06 -4.00
C GLY A 177 -33.32 28.87 -3.77
N SER A 178 -34.01 28.87 -2.62
CA SER A 178 -34.87 27.77 -2.17
C SER A 178 -36.14 27.64 -3.01
N GLN A 179 -36.41 26.47 -3.58
CA GLN A 179 -37.72 26.10 -4.14
C GLN A 179 -38.50 25.18 -3.18
N PRO A 180 -39.79 25.43 -2.91
CA PRO A 180 -40.60 24.57 -2.06
C PRO A 180 -41.00 23.28 -2.78
N ILE A 181 -40.87 22.14 -2.10
CA ILE A 181 -41.26 20.81 -2.61
C ILE A 181 -42.11 20.04 -1.59
N GLN A 182 -42.96 19.14 -2.07
CA GLN A 182 -43.71 18.17 -1.25
C GLN A 182 -42.89 16.90 -1.00
N GLY A 183 -41.91 16.62 -1.86
CA GLY A 183 -41.01 15.50 -1.70
C GLY A 183 -40.02 15.38 -2.84
N MET A 184 -39.05 14.51 -2.63
CA MET A 184 -38.02 14.17 -3.60
C MET A 184 -37.81 12.66 -3.54
N ALA A 185 -37.66 12.00 -4.68
CA ALA A 185 -37.40 10.58 -4.73
C ALA A 185 -36.22 10.27 -5.64
N MET A 186 -35.47 9.24 -5.29
CA MET A 186 -34.39 8.67 -6.07
C MET A 186 -34.74 7.22 -6.40
N VAL A 187 -34.54 6.85 -7.65
CA VAL A 187 -34.76 5.50 -8.17
C VAL A 187 -33.46 5.00 -8.79
N GLU A 188 -33.03 3.85 -8.31
CA GLU A 188 -31.81 3.14 -8.70
C GLU A 188 -32.13 1.65 -8.80
N ALA A 189 -31.23 0.80 -9.28
CA ALA A 189 -31.35 -0.65 -9.22
C ALA A 189 -30.63 -1.20 -7.99
N ALA A 190 -31.29 -2.09 -7.26
CA ALA A 190 -30.71 -2.83 -6.13
C ALA A 190 -30.22 -4.22 -6.56
N THR A 191 -31.00 -4.90 -7.40
CA THR A 191 -30.72 -6.26 -7.87
C THR A 191 -31.04 -6.37 -9.36
N ALA A 192 -30.88 -7.57 -9.94
CA ALA A 192 -31.22 -7.84 -11.33
C ALA A 192 -32.70 -7.60 -11.67
N ASP A 193 -33.59 -7.68 -10.68
CA ASP A 193 -35.05 -7.62 -10.87
C ASP A 193 -35.73 -6.49 -10.09
N ASP A 194 -35.01 -5.83 -9.17
CA ASP A 194 -35.57 -4.87 -8.23
C ASP A 194 -34.92 -3.48 -8.39
N TYR A 195 -35.76 -2.46 -8.59
CA TYR A 195 -35.41 -1.05 -8.41
C TYR A 195 -35.56 -0.65 -6.94
N LEU A 196 -34.65 0.16 -6.41
CA LEU A 196 -34.73 0.81 -5.11
C LEU A 196 -35.27 2.22 -5.26
N LEU A 197 -36.44 2.47 -4.67
CA LEU A 197 -37.04 3.78 -4.48
C LEU A 197 -36.68 4.30 -3.08
N THR A 198 -35.98 5.43 -3.01
CA THR A 198 -35.72 6.16 -1.76
C THR A 198 -36.44 7.50 -1.79
N VAL A 199 -37.31 7.77 -0.82
CA VAL A 199 -38.20 8.95 -0.83
C VAL A 199 -37.97 9.83 0.40
N PHE A 200 -37.70 11.11 0.13
CA PHE A 200 -37.92 12.21 1.05
C PHE A 200 -39.37 12.67 0.96
N ALA A 201 -40.15 12.42 2.00
CA ALA A 201 -41.54 12.85 2.10
C ALA A 201 -41.65 13.99 3.12
N ASP A 202 -41.89 15.22 2.67
CA ASP A 202 -41.94 16.41 3.54
C ASP A 202 -43.01 16.31 4.64
N SER A 203 -44.07 15.53 4.40
CA SER A 203 -45.13 15.26 5.36
C SER A 203 -44.67 14.48 6.61
N THR A 204 -43.63 13.66 6.50
CA THR A 204 -43.17 12.73 7.55
C THR A 204 -41.71 12.97 7.96
N ALA A 205 -40.86 13.35 7.01
CA ALA A 205 -39.42 13.59 7.18
C ALA A 205 -39.13 14.95 7.85
N THR A 206 -39.45 15.07 9.13
CA THR A 206 -39.27 16.30 9.92
C THR A 206 -38.00 16.34 10.77
N LYS A 207 -37.23 15.23 10.78
CA LYS A 207 -36.04 15.07 11.62
C LYS A 207 -34.83 14.66 10.80
N SER A 208 -33.71 15.31 11.11
CA SER A 208 -32.39 14.96 10.61
C SER A 208 -31.55 14.38 11.75
N VAL A 209 -30.73 13.40 11.43
CA VAL A 209 -29.84 12.69 12.37
C VAL A 209 -28.42 12.82 11.85
N GLU A 210 -27.49 12.93 12.77
CA GLU A 210 -26.07 12.93 12.44
C GLU A 210 -25.62 11.51 12.05
N TYR A 211 -25.18 11.36 10.81
CA TYR A 211 -24.53 10.16 10.29
C TYR A 211 -23.02 10.28 10.51
N SER A 212 -22.45 9.35 11.28
CA SER A 212 -21.01 9.29 11.50
C SER A 212 -20.33 8.52 10.38
N ASN A 213 -19.51 9.21 9.59
CA ASN A 213 -18.69 8.59 8.57
C ASN A 213 -17.50 7.86 9.21
N SER A 214 -17.04 6.81 8.54
CA SER A 214 -15.88 6.01 9.00
C SER A 214 -14.55 6.78 9.06
N ASP A 215 -14.44 7.96 8.42
CA ASP A 215 -13.28 8.83 8.49
C ASP A 215 -13.34 9.87 9.62
N GLY A 216 -14.36 9.78 10.48
CA GLY A 216 -14.58 10.65 11.62
C GLY A 216 -15.32 11.94 11.30
N THR A 217 -15.64 12.20 10.03
CA THR A 217 -16.53 13.31 9.64
C THR A 217 -17.99 12.95 9.92
N THR A 218 -18.86 13.95 9.98
CA THR A 218 -20.29 13.75 10.19
C THR A 218 -21.10 14.53 9.18
N ASN A 219 -22.19 13.93 8.70
CA ASN A 219 -23.14 14.54 7.77
C ASN A 219 -24.55 14.40 8.35
N LEU A 220 -25.43 15.37 8.10
CA LEU A 220 -26.84 15.27 8.50
C LEU A 220 -27.62 14.52 7.44
N VAL A 221 -28.33 13.48 7.85
CA VAL A 221 -29.21 12.67 7.00
C VAL A 221 -30.62 12.65 7.56
N VAL A 222 -31.62 12.55 6.71
CA VAL A 222 -33.02 12.44 7.13
C VAL A 222 -33.24 11.08 7.80
N ALA A 223 -33.80 11.08 9.02
CA ALA A 223 -33.90 9.90 9.89
C ALA A 223 -34.69 8.74 9.26
N ASP A 224 -35.81 9.09 8.60
CA ASP A 224 -36.88 8.17 8.22
C ASP A 224 -37.20 8.26 6.72
N ALA A 225 -36.17 8.40 5.88
CA ALA A 225 -36.36 8.31 4.43
C ALA A 225 -36.92 6.93 4.08
N ALA A 226 -38.06 6.90 3.39
CA ALA A 226 -38.73 5.65 3.04
C ALA A 226 -37.94 4.94 1.93
N ARG A 227 -37.76 3.62 2.07
CA ARG A 227 -37.04 2.79 1.10
C ARG A 227 -37.85 1.57 0.70
N VAL A 228 -38.06 1.43 -0.61
CA VAL A 228 -38.97 0.43 -1.18
C VAL A 228 -38.31 -0.22 -2.38
N LEU A 229 -38.41 -1.54 -2.49
CA LEU A 229 -38.04 -2.30 -3.67
C LEU A 229 -39.25 -2.42 -4.60
N LEU A 230 -39.07 -1.98 -5.84
CA LEU A 230 -40.04 -2.06 -6.93
C LEU A 230 -39.55 -3.10 -7.93
N ARG A 231 -40.31 -4.17 -8.14
CA ARG A 231 -39.97 -5.18 -9.12
C ARG A 231 -40.33 -4.77 -10.54
N THR A 232 -39.62 -5.37 -11.50
CA THR A 232 -39.96 -5.27 -12.93
C THR A 232 -41.36 -5.80 -13.24
N ASP A 233 -41.98 -6.63 -12.40
CA ASP A 233 -43.37 -7.08 -12.55
C ASP A 233 -44.41 -6.13 -11.92
N GLY A 234 -43.97 -5.06 -11.24
CA GLY A 234 -44.82 -4.12 -10.52
C GLY A 234 -45.12 -4.52 -9.07
N SER A 235 -44.61 -5.65 -8.57
CA SER A 235 -44.72 -6.00 -7.16
C SER A 235 -43.79 -5.14 -6.29
N VAL A 236 -44.15 -4.99 -5.01
CA VAL A 236 -43.49 -4.05 -4.11
C VAL A 236 -43.11 -4.75 -2.80
N ASN A 237 -41.87 -4.58 -2.38
CA ASN A 237 -41.36 -5.05 -1.08
C ASN A 237 -40.68 -3.91 -0.33
N THR A 238 -40.63 -3.97 1.00
CA THR A 238 -39.88 -2.99 1.79
C THR A 238 -38.39 -3.29 1.77
N SER A 239 -37.54 -2.25 1.69
CA SER A 239 -36.08 -2.39 1.82
C SER A 239 -35.64 -1.84 3.16
N THR A 240 -35.15 -2.68 4.06
CA THR A 240 -34.62 -2.21 5.36
C THR A 240 -33.22 -1.62 5.22
N ASP A 241 -32.42 -2.16 4.31
CA ASP A 241 -30.97 -1.90 4.29
C ASP A 241 -30.60 -0.79 3.29
N GLY A 242 -31.44 -0.57 2.28
CA GLY A 242 -31.22 0.48 1.26
C GLY A 242 -29.97 0.29 0.41
N VAL A 243 -29.42 -0.91 0.39
CA VAL A 243 -28.16 -1.22 -0.29
C VAL A 243 -28.38 -1.32 -1.80
N ASN A 244 -27.48 -0.70 -2.56
CA ASN A 244 -27.42 -0.76 -4.01
C ASN A 244 -25.95 -0.66 -4.50
N SER A 245 -25.75 -0.60 -5.82
CA SER A 245 -24.45 -0.38 -6.46
C SER A 245 -23.38 -1.35 -5.98
N VAL A 246 -23.75 -2.63 -5.86
CA VAL A 246 -22.87 -3.67 -5.35
C VAL A 246 -21.88 -4.09 -6.43
N ILE A 247 -20.59 -3.88 -6.18
CA ILE A 247 -19.48 -4.25 -7.06
C ILE A 247 -18.50 -5.16 -6.32
N HIS A 248 -18.08 -6.24 -6.96
CA HIS A 248 -17.14 -7.20 -6.40
C HIS A 248 -15.76 -7.10 -7.05
N SER A 249 -14.70 -7.31 -6.27
CA SER A 249 -13.33 -7.46 -6.75
C SER A 249 -12.56 -8.50 -5.93
N TYR A 250 -11.63 -9.20 -6.58
CA TYR A 250 -10.97 -10.40 -6.04
C TYR A 250 -9.43 -10.30 -6.03
N PRO A 251 -8.81 -9.26 -5.44
CA PRO A 251 -7.36 -9.02 -5.54
C PRO A 251 -6.48 -10.09 -4.87
N LEU A 252 -7.01 -10.81 -3.88
CA LEU A 252 -6.35 -11.93 -3.20
C LEU A 252 -7.15 -13.24 -3.32
N GLY A 253 -8.05 -13.31 -4.31
CA GLY A 253 -8.98 -14.42 -4.52
C GLY A 253 -10.26 -14.37 -3.69
N PRO A 254 -11.17 -15.37 -3.84
CA PRO A 254 -12.53 -15.33 -3.30
C PRO A 254 -12.65 -15.23 -1.77
N ARG A 255 -11.64 -15.70 -1.01
CA ARG A 255 -11.66 -15.64 0.46
C ARG A 255 -11.60 -14.21 1.00
N TYR A 256 -10.96 -13.31 0.27
CA TYR A 256 -10.74 -11.91 0.66
C TYR A 256 -11.44 -10.97 -0.31
N LEU A 257 -12.70 -11.30 -0.63
CA LEU A 257 -13.57 -10.52 -1.50
C LEU A 257 -13.66 -9.06 -1.02
N VAL A 258 -13.44 -8.13 -1.94
CA VAL A 258 -13.75 -6.71 -1.74
C VAL A 258 -15.15 -6.48 -2.30
N THR A 259 -16.07 -6.04 -1.45
CA THR A 259 -17.43 -5.66 -1.84
C THR A 259 -17.57 -4.16 -1.65
N SER A 260 -17.67 -3.42 -2.75
CA SER A 260 -18.11 -2.04 -2.74
C SER A 260 -19.63 -2.00 -2.82
N SER A 261 -20.26 -1.12 -2.05
CA SER A 261 -21.69 -0.87 -2.15
C SER A 261 -22.01 0.53 -1.69
N CYS A 262 -23.19 1.00 -2.09
CA CYS A 262 -23.77 2.24 -1.62
C CYS A 262 -25.05 1.95 -0.84
N ILE A 263 -25.44 2.89 0.01
CA ILE A 263 -26.75 2.90 0.68
C ILE A 263 -27.39 4.22 0.33
N SER A 264 -28.55 4.19 -0.32
CA SER A 264 -29.27 5.40 -0.73
C SER A 264 -29.76 6.17 0.50
N GLN A 265 -29.43 7.45 0.56
CA GLN A 265 -29.72 8.36 1.68
C GLN A 265 -30.37 9.65 1.16
N VAL A 266 -31.01 10.38 2.06
CA VAL A 266 -31.40 11.77 1.84
C VAL A 266 -30.59 12.61 2.81
N VAL A 267 -29.79 13.53 2.27
CA VAL A 267 -28.88 14.40 3.02
C VAL A 267 -29.59 15.72 3.29
N ASP A 268 -29.53 16.16 4.55
CA ASP A 268 -29.98 17.48 4.95
C ASP A 268 -28.83 18.49 4.78
N ILE A 269 -28.98 19.36 3.79
CA ILE A 269 -28.00 20.38 3.44
C ILE A 269 -28.36 21.75 4.02
N SER A 270 -29.30 21.84 4.97
CA SER A 270 -29.75 23.12 5.55
C SER A 270 -28.61 23.94 6.15
N HIS A 271 -27.55 23.29 6.62
CA HIS A 271 -26.33 23.93 7.15
C HIS A 271 -25.25 24.23 6.09
N ALA A 272 -25.41 23.73 4.86
CA ALA A 272 -24.42 23.76 3.78
C ALA A 272 -24.91 24.55 2.54
N LEU A 273 -25.78 25.55 2.76
CA LEU A 273 -26.39 26.35 1.67
C LEU A 273 -25.51 27.52 1.18
N THR A 274 -24.45 27.87 1.93
CA THR A 274 -23.58 29.01 1.58
C THR A 274 -22.90 28.77 0.23
N GLY A 275 -23.11 29.68 -0.72
CA GLY A 275 -22.53 29.60 -2.06
C GLY A 275 -23.36 28.80 -3.07
N GLN A 276 -24.51 28.24 -2.67
CA GLN A 276 -25.41 27.53 -3.58
C GLN A 276 -26.34 28.49 -4.32
N ALA A 277 -26.52 28.28 -5.63
CA ALA A 277 -27.38 29.12 -6.47
C ALA A 277 -28.88 28.83 -6.25
N GLY A 278 -29.21 27.57 -5.94
CA GLY A 278 -30.56 27.16 -5.57
C GLY A 278 -30.60 25.72 -5.07
N TRP A 279 -31.66 25.38 -4.35
CA TRP A 279 -31.86 24.07 -3.72
C TRP A 279 -33.35 23.80 -3.46
N SER A 280 -33.70 22.55 -3.15
CA SER A 280 -35.07 22.15 -2.82
C SER A 280 -35.27 22.07 -1.31
N THR A 281 -36.36 22.64 -0.83
CA THR A 281 -36.71 22.67 0.60
C THR A 281 -38.12 22.13 0.81
N GLY A 282 -38.27 21.23 1.76
CA GLY A 282 -39.58 20.72 2.17
C GLY A 282 -40.49 21.86 2.63
N LYS A 283 -41.67 21.99 2.02
CA LYS A 283 -42.60 23.11 2.26
C LYS A 283 -43.08 23.19 3.71
N ARG A 284 -43.20 22.05 4.40
CA ARG A 284 -43.73 21.89 5.75
C ARG A 284 -42.63 21.69 6.78
N SER A 285 -41.66 20.83 6.48
CA SER A 285 -40.55 20.51 7.38
C SER A 285 -39.51 21.63 7.43
N GLY A 286 -39.36 22.41 6.36
CA GLY A 286 -38.28 23.39 6.20
C GLY A 286 -36.91 22.76 5.95
N VAL A 287 -36.83 21.43 5.81
CA VAL A 287 -35.57 20.71 5.58
C VAL A 287 -35.12 20.93 4.14
N SER A 288 -33.91 21.46 3.95
CA SER A 288 -33.28 21.54 2.63
C SER A 288 -32.65 20.18 2.31
N ALA A 289 -33.25 19.44 1.39
CA ALA A 289 -32.92 18.05 1.14
C ALA A 289 -32.29 17.85 -0.24
N VAL A 290 -31.28 16.98 -0.30
CA VAL A 290 -30.72 16.44 -1.53
C VAL A 290 -30.53 14.94 -1.39
N VAL A 291 -30.64 14.21 -2.49
CA VAL A 291 -30.31 12.78 -2.52
C VAL A 291 -28.80 12.59 -2.34
N GLY A 292 -28.42 11.47 -1.74
CA GLY A 292 -27.03 11.11 -1.57
C GLY A 292 -26.86 9.62 -1.26
N TRP A 293 -25.62 9.22 -1.01
CA TRP A 293 -25.27 7.83 -0.79
C TRP A 293 -24.26 7.69 0.32
N ALA A 294 -24.43 6.71 1.20
CA ALA A 294 -23.34 6.20 2.00
C ALA A 294 -22.60 5.13 1.19
N CYS A 295 -21.60 5.54 0.41
CA CYS A 295 -20.78 4.65 -0.41
C CYS A 295 -19.52 4.20 0.33
N GLY A 296 -19.06 2.99 0.01
CA GLY A 296 -17.90 2.43 0.67
C GLY A 296 -17.58 1.03 0.24
N HIS A 297 -16.74 0.37 1.03
CA HIS A 297 -16.40 -1.02 0.83
C HIS A 297 -16.33 -1.80 2.15
N SER A 298 -16.34 -3.11 1.99
CA SER A 298 -16.04 -4.09 3.02
C SER A 298 -15.17 -5.18 2.42
N VAL A 299 -14.23 -5.68 3.22
CA VAL A 299 -13.37 -6.79 2.85
C VAL A 299 -13.80 -8.03 3.63
N ALA A 300 -13.91 -9.18 3.00
CA ALA A 300 -14.20 -10.44 3.69
C ALA A 300 -12.98 -10.92 4.50
N ASN A 301 -13.23 -11.54 5.67
CA ASN A 301 -12.19 -12.13 6.52
C ASN A 301 -11.06 -11.15 6.92
N THR A 302 -11.41 -9.89 7.24
CA THR A 302 -10.47 -8.82 7.60
C THR A 302 -9.56 -9.18 8.77
N THR A 303 -10.10 -9.90 9.76
CA THR A 303 -9.37 -10.33 10.97
C THR A 303 -8.17 -11.20 10.63
N GLU A 304 -8.29 -12.09 9.63
CA GLU A 304 -7.18 -12.92 9.16
C GLU A 304 -6.08 -12.08 8.54
N LEU A 305 -6.43 -11.09 7.70
CA LEU A 305 -5.48 -10.20 7.04
C LEU A 305 -4.75 -9.31 8.06
N VAL A 306 -5.47 -8.77 9.04
CA VAL A 306 -4.87 -7.98 10.14
C VAL A 306 -3.90 -8.84 10.94
N LEU A 307 -4.30 -10.05 11.35
CA LEU A 307 -3.45 -10.97 12.10
C LEU A 307 -2.22 -11.39 11.29
N PHE A 308 -2.41 -11.73 10.02
CA PHE A 308 -1.34 -12.07 9.09
C PHE A 308 -0.32 -10.92 9.03
N GLN A 309 -0.77 -9.70 8.77
CA GLN A 309 0.11 -8.54 8.67
C GLN A 309 0.81 -8.21 10.00
N ALA A 310 0.09 -8.29 11.13
CA ALA A 310 0.66 -8.06 12.46
C ALA A 310 1.75 -9.09 12.81
N ILE A 311 1.51 -10.38 12.55
CA ILE A 311 2.47 -11.47 12.81
C ILE A 311 3.71 -11.28 11.95
N PHE A 312 3.56 -11.12 10.63
CA PHE A 312 4.70 -11.00 9.72
C PHE A 312 5.49 -9.70 9.94
N ALA A 313 4.83 -8.58 10.21
CA ALA A 313 5.50 -7.33 10.57
C ALA A 313 6.28 -7.47 11.89
N THR A 314 5.69 -8.08 12.92
CA THR A 314 6.37 -8.32 14.20
C THR A 314 7.59 -9.23 14.03
N LEU A 315 7.44 -10.34 13.29
CA LEU A 315 8.55 -11.24 13.00
C LEU A 315 9.65 -10.56 12.18
N ALA A 316 9.28 -9.69 11.22
CA ALA A 316 10.25 -8.90 10.46
C ALA A 316 11.02 -7.92 11.37
N LEU A 317 10.34 -7.22 12.28
CA LEU A 317 10.97 -6.34 13.27
C LEU A 317 11.93 -7.11 14.18
N VAL A 318 11.54 -8.29 14.66
CA VAL A 318 12.42 -9.19 15.43
C VAL A 318 13.63 -9.61 14.60
N GLY A 319 13.44 -9.91 13.31
CA GLY A 319 14.51 -10.28 12.39
C GLY A 319 15.52 -9.16 12.12
N VAL A 320 15.11 -7.89 12.21
CA VAL A 320 15.94 -6.68 12.01
C VAL A 320 16.58 -6.19 13.32
N ALA A 321 16.03 -6.57 14.48
CA ALA A 321 16.52 -6.13 15.79
C ALA A 321 18.04 -6.34 16.00
N PRO A 322 18.67 -7.46 15.59
CA PRO A 322 20.12 -7.62 15.64
C PRO A 322 20.89 -6.51 14.92
N ASP A 323 20.40 -6.05 13.76
CA ASP A 323 21.04 -5.02 12.95
C ASP A 323 20.93 -3.64 13.55
N ILE A 324 19.78 -3.34 14.16
CA ILE A 324 19.59 -2.12 14.94
C ILE A 324 20.61 -2.10 16.07
N GLY A 325 20.75 -3.21 16.81
CA GLY A 325 21.72 -3.34 17.89
C GLY A 325 23.16 -3.11 17.45
N VAL A 326 23.59 -3.75 16.35
CA VAL A 326 24.97 -3.59 15.83
C VAL A 326 25.19 -2.19 15.26
N THR A 327 24.21 -1.62 14.56
CA THR A 327 24.29 -0.25 14.01
C THR A 327 24.39 0.80 15.12
N LEU A 328 23.62 0.67 16.20
CA LEU A 328 23.68 1.56 17.36
C LEU A 328 25.01 1.46 18.11
N LYS A 329 25.53 0.23 18.33
CA LYS A 329 26.86 0.04 18.90
C LYS A 329 27.92 0.67 18.00
N GLY A 330 27.75 0.56 16.69
CA GLY A 330 28.65 1.16 15.73
C GLY A 330 28.65 2.69 15.74
N LEU A 331 27.46 3.31 15.78
CA LEU A 331 27.31 4.74 15.95
C LEU A 331 27.97 5.23 17.26
N ARG A 332 27.76 4.51 18.37
CA ARG A 332 28.39 4.82 19.66
C ARG A 332 29.91 4.72 19.60
N GLY A 333 30.45 3.72 18.90
CA GLY A 333 31.89 3.57 18.68
C GLY A 333 32.47 4.72 17.85
N LEU A 334 31.77 5.13 16.79
CA LEU A 334 32.18 6.22 15.91
C LEU A 334 32.21 7.56 16.64
N LEU A 335 31.15 7.86 17.42
CA LEU A 335 31.09 9.06 18.27
C LEU A 335 32.20 9.10 19.32
N ARG A 336 32.68 7.93 19.76
CA ARG A 336 33.79 7.78 20.70
C ARG A 336 35.16 7.63 20.03
N ARG A 337 35.25 7.82 18.70
CA ARG A 337 36.47 7.65 17.89
C ARG A 337 37.14 6.28 18.05
N LYS A 338 36.38 5.25 18.38
CA LYS A 338 36.85 3.86 18.47
C LYS A 338 36.70 3.17 17.11
N PRO A 339 37.51 2.14 16.79
CA PRO A 339 37.27 1.30 15.62
C PRO A 339 35.88 0.65 15.72
N VAL A 340 35.20 0.55 14.58
CA VAL A 340 33.80 0.12 14.51
C VAL A 340 33.59 -0.93 13.43
N LEU A 341 32.86 -2.00 13.78
CA LEU A 341 32.27 -2.91 12.80
C LEU A 341 31.07 -2.23 12.12
N THR A 342 31.23 -1.82 10.86
CA THR A 342 30.12 -1.38 10.00
C THR A 342 29.98 -2.30 8.80
N TYR A 343 28.75 -2.66 8.48
CA TYR A 343 28.37 -3.38 7.26
C TYR A 343 27.13 -2.71 6.65
N ASP A 344 26.75 -3.11 5.45
CA ASP A 344 25.53 -2.64 4.81
C ASP A 344 24.45 -3.71 5.00
N LEU A 345 23.33 -3.32 5.62
CA LEU A 345 22.21 -4.19 5.93
C LEU A 345 21.56 -4.78 4.67
N LEU A 346 21.40 -3.97 3.63
CA LEU A 346 20.66 -4.35 2.43
C LEU A 346 21.44 -5.37 1.60
N SER A 347 22.75 -5.21 1.43
CA SER A 347 23.58 -6.28 0.81
C SER A 347 23.53 -7.60 1.59
N GLY A 348 23.29 -7.55 2.90
CA GLY A 348 23.12 -8.75 3.73
C GLY A 348 21.79 -9.48 3.55
N LEU A 349 20.77 -8.87 2.94
CA LEU A 349 19.47 -9.50 2.71
C LEU A 349 19.56 -10.77 1.84
N GLU A 350 20.55 -10.84 0.95
CA GLU A 350 20.82 -12.01 0.10
C GLU A 350 20.96 -13.32 0.92
N ARG A 351 21.56 -13.23 2.11
CA ARG A 351 21.76 -14.37 3.02
C ARG A 351 20.69 -14.49 4.10
N ARG A 352 19.81 -13.50 4.22
CA ARG A 352 18.78 -13.40 5.25
C ARG A 352 17.40 -13.68 4.66
N ARG A 353 17.29 -14.86 4.04
CA ARG A 353 16.10 -15.29 3.29
C ARG A 353 14.83 -15.29 4.15
N VAL A 354 14.94 -15.65 5.43
CA VAL A 354 13.78 -15.62 6.34
C VAL A 354 13.27 -14.19 6.50
N LEU A 355 14.15 -13.24 6.81
CA LEU A 355 13.77 -11.83 6.92
C LEU A 355 13.18 -11.30 5.60
N LEU A 356 13.80 -11.64 4.47
CA LEU A 356 13.32 -11.25 3.15
C LEU A 356 11.88 -11.75 2.88
N VAL A 357 11.59 -13.01 3.19
CA VAL A 357 10.24 -13.57 3.06
C VAL A 357 9.27 -12.91 4.03
N LEU A 358 9.65 -12.69 5.29
CA LEU A 358 8.81 -12.04 6.30
C LEU A 358 8.42 -10.62 5.88
N VAL A 359 9.38 -9.83 5.37
CA VAL A 359 9.11 -8.48 4.85
C VAL A 359 8.19 -8.54 3.63
N THR A 360 8.43 -9.47 2.70
CA THR A 360 7.57 -9.66 1.52
C THR A 360 6.13 -9.97 1.93
N LEU A 361 5.94 -10.94 2.83
CA LEU A 361 4.61 -11.32 3.31
C LEU A 361 3.94 -10.18 4.09
N SER A 362 4.68 -9.43 4.90
CA SER A 362 4.13 -8.27 5.63
C SER A 362 3.58 -7.18 4.71
N ALA A 363 4.12 -7.04 3.50
CA ALA A 363 3.67 -6.10 2.48
C ALA A 363 2.63 -6.69 1.51
N GLY A 364 2.35 -8.01 1.61
CA GLY A 364 1.39 -8.73 0.75
C GLY A 364 0.00 -8.08 0.63
N PRO A 365 -0.59 -7.55 1.73
CA PRO A 365 -1.85 -6.81 1.66
C PRO A 365 -1.83 -5.59 0.72
N GLY A 366 -0.65 -5.11 0.30
CA GLY A 366 -0.51 -4.06 -0.70
C GLY A 366 -1.23 -4.34 -2.03
N LEU A 367 -1.39 -5.61 -2.41
CA LEU A 367 -2.20 -6.01 -3.58
C LEU A 367 -3.68 -5.64 -3.42
N LEU A 368 -4.24 -5.83 -2.22
CA LEU A 368 -5.61 -5.48 -1.88
C LEU A 368 -5.74 -3.96 -1.66
N PHE A 369 -4.75 -3.34 -1.05
CA PHE A 369 -4.80 -1.91 -0.74
C PHE A 369 -4.94 -1.04 -1.99
N VAL A 370 -4.21 -1.34 -3.06
CA VAL A 370 -4.33 -0.59 -4.32
C VAL A 370 -5.72 -0.77 -4.96
N ASP A 371 -6.30 -1.96 -4.81
CA ASP A 371 -7.63 -2.27 -5.34
C ASP A 371 -8.77 -1.58 -4.58
N VAL A 372 -8.60 -1.40 -3.27
CA VAL A 372 -9.50 -0.58 -2.45
C VAL A 372 -9.26 0.91 -2.69
N ALA A 373 -8.01 1.33 -2.86
CA ALA A 373 -7.67 2.74 -2.99
C ALA A 373 -8.29 3.38 -4.23
N ARG A 374 -8.40 2.65 -5.36
CA ARG A 374 -9.03 3.18 -6.60
C ARG A 374 -10.49 3.58 -6.42
N ILE A 375 -11.22 3.00 -5.46
CA ILE A 375 -12.62 3.33 -5.14
C ILE A 375 -12.75 4.79 -4.67
N TYR A 376 -11.69 5.34 -4.07
CA TYR A 376 -11.69 6.63 -3.38
C TYR A 376 -11.15 7.80 -4.20
N PHE A 377 -11.05 7.66 -5.52
CA PHE A 377 -10.69 8.78 -6.39
C PHE A 377 -11.63 9.98 -6.19
N GLY A 378 -11.10 11.19 -6.26
CA GLY A 378 -11.87 12.42 -6.03
C GLY A 378 -12.26 12.71 -4.56
N THR A 379 -12.03 11.79 -3.62
CA THR A 379 -12.34 12.02 -2.19
C THR A 379 -11.22 12.77 -1.45
N GLN A 380 -11.55 13.44 -0.34
CA GLN A 380 -10.61 14.27 0.45
C GLN A 380 -9.32 13.54 0.86
N ASN A 381 -9.44 12.28 1.32
CA ASN A 381 -8.29 11.45 1.71
C ASN A 381 -7.83 10.48 0.61
N GLY A 382 -8.51 10.43 -0.53
CA GLY A 382 -8.25 9.47 -1.59
C GLY A 382 -6.81 9.49 -2.08
N ALA A 383 -6.26 10.67 -2.37
CA ALA A 383 -4.87 10.80 -2.85
C ALA A 383 -3.83 10.28 -1.84
N LYS A 384 -4.09 10.47 -0.54
CA LYS A 384 -3.23 9.95 0.54
C LYS A 384 -3.30 8.42 0.58
N ILE A 385 -4.50 7.85 0.54
CA ILE A 385 -4.73 6.39 0.52
C ILE A 385 -4.05 5.77 -0.70
N TRP A 386 -4.22 6.39 -1.87
CA TRP A 386 -3.59 5.96 -3.12
C TRP A 386 -2.07 5.92 -3.01
N PHE A 387 -1.44 7.03 -2.61
CA PHE A 387 0.01 7.13 -2.51
C PHE A 387 0.61 6.10 -1.55
N LEU A 388 -0.01 5.90 -0.38
CA LEU A 388 0.44 4.91 0.60
C LEU A 388 0.23 3.47 0.11
N SER A 389 -0.85 3.22 -0.62
CA SER A 389 -1.17 1.90 -1.18
C SER A 389 -0.20 1.49 -2.29
N ILE A 390 0.08 2.38 -3.25
CA ILE A 390 1.05 2.09 -4.33
C ILE A 390 2.48 1.94 -3.80
N THR A 391 2.83 2.67 -2.74
CA THR A 391 4.13 2.51 -2.07
C THR A 391 4.25 1.14 -1.42
N THR A 392 3.19 0.68 -0.73
CA THR A 392 3.13 -0.65 -0.12
C THR A 392 3.19 -1.75 -1.16
N LEU A 393 2.50 -1.59 -2.29
CA LEU A 393 2.60 -2.49 -3.44
C LEU A 393 4.02 -2.50 -4.03
N GLY A 394 4.68 -1.34 -4.14
CA GLY A 394 6.06 -1.22 -4.58
C GLY A 394 7.04 -1.97 -3.68
N ILE A 395 6.84 -1.90 -2.35
CA ILE A 395 7.60 -2.68 -1.36
C ILE A 395 7.40 -4.18 -1.60
N PHE A 396 6.14 -4.64 -1.68
CA PHE A 396 5.83 -6.04 -1.94
C PHE A 396 6.49 -6.56 -3.22
N ALA A 397 6.29 -5.86 -4.34
CA ALA A 397 6.80 -6.26 -5.64
C ALA A 397 8.34 -6.30 -5.68
N THR A 398 8.99 -5.31 -5.05
CA THR A 398 10.46 -5.23 -4.97
C THR A 398 11.04 -6.40 -4.18
N PHE A 399 10.52 -6.68 -2.98
CA PHE A 399 11.03 -7.77 -2.15
C PHE A 399 10.66 -9.16 -2.70
N ALA A 400 9.51 -9.30 -3.35
CA ALA A 400 9.15 -10.52 -4.09
C ALA A 400 10.12 -10.78 -5.25
N ALA A 401 10.45 -9.76 -6.05
CA ALA A 401 11.45 -9.88 -7.10
C ALA A 401 12.85 -10.20 -6.54
N PHE A 402 13.20 -9.62 -5.38
CA PHE A 402 14.46 -9.97 -4.72
C PHE A 402 14.46 -11.42 -4.21
N CYS A 403 13.33 -11.94 -3.70
CA CYS A 403 13.20 -13.36 -3.36
C CYS A 403 13.53 -14.24 -4.58
N ILE A 404 12.93 -13.94 -5.74
CA ILE A 404 13.17 -14.66 -6.99
C ILE A 404 14.66 -14.58 -7.37
N ALA A 405 15.28 -13.40 -7.27
CA ALA A 405 16.71 -13.25 -7.52
C ALA A 405 17.56 -14.16 -6.62
N THR A 406 17.25 -14.26 -5.32
CA THR A 406 17.99 -15.15 -4.40
C THR A 406 17.78 -16.64 -4.68
N VAL A 407 16.64 -17.03 -5.27
CA VAL A 407 16.41 -18.40 -5.76
C VAL A 407 17.27 -18.65 -6.99
N VAL A 408 17.29 -17.74 -7.95
CA VAL A 408 18.14 -17.83 -9.15
C VAL A 408 19.62 -17.97 -8.77
N GLN A 409 20.09 -17.24 -7.75
CA GLN A 409 21.46 -17.35 -7.24
C GLN A 409 21.84 -18.74 -6.74
N SER A 410 20.86 -19.55 -6.33
CA SER A 410 21.08 -20.91 -5.82
C SER A 410 21.13 -21.98 -6.91
N LEU A 411 20.73 -21.64 -8.14
CA LEU A 411 20.79 -22.56 -9.28
C LEU A 411 22.24 -22.82 -9.70
N PRO A 412 22.61 -24.07 -10.05
CA PRO A 412 23.97 -24.39 -10.44
C PRO A 412 24.39 -23.59 -11.68
N SER A 413 25.60 -23.02 -11.65
CA SER A 413 26.14 -22.29 -12.81
C SER A 413 26.72 -23.23 -13.86
N LEU A 414 26.72 -22.75 -15.11
CA LEU A 414 27.38 -23.42 -16.22
C LEU A 414 28.91 -23.46 -16.00
N PRO A 415 29.63 -24.46 -16.55
CA PRO A 415 31.08 -24.60 -16.37
C PRO A 415 31.89 -23.35 -16.75
N VAL A 416 31.43 -22.59 -17.75
CA VAL A 416 32.09 -21.35 -18.23
C VAL A 416 31.97 -20.19 -17.23
N TRP A 417 30.92 -20.20 -16.41
CA TRP A 417 30.63 -19.19 -15.38
C TRP A 417 31.07 -19.64 -13.99
N ARG A 418 31.74 -20.78 -13.88
CA ARG A 418 32.24 -21.30 -12.61
C ARG A 418 33.21 -20.29 -12.00
N HIS A 419 32.92 -19.84 -10.79
CA HIS A 419 33.68 -18.83 -10.03
C HIS A 419 33.59 -17.38 -10.54
N LYS A 420 32.74 -17.06 -11.53
CA LYS A 420 32.50 -15.69 -12.01
C LYS A 420 31.10 -15.23 -11.65
N LEU A 421 31.00 -14.14 -10.90
CA LEU A 421 29.71 -13.57 -10.49
C LEU A 421 29.51 -12.18 -11.08
N LEU A 422 28.27 -11.90 -11.48
CA LEU A 422 27.85 -10.53 -11.80
C LEU A 422 27.60 -9.76 -10.50
N PRO A 423 28.21 -8.57 -10.32
CA PRO A 423 27.93 -7.75 -9.16
C PRO A 423 26.51 -7.15 -9.25
N LEU A 424 25.79 -7.15 -8.13
CA LEU A 424 24.45 -6.59 -7.99
C LEU A 424 24.45 -5.55 -6.86
N SER A 425 23.86 -4.37 -7.08
CA SER A 425 23.67 -3.38 -6.01
C SER A 425 22.30 -3.53 -5.37
N THR A 426 22.21 -4.19 -4.21
CA THR A 426 20.93 -4.38 -3.51
C THR A 426 20.29 -3.04 -3.13
N GLU A 427 21.08 -2.04 -2.72
CA GLU A 427 20.58 -0.70 -2.39
C GLU A 427 19.89 -0.03 -3.59
N VAL A 428 20.56 -0.01 -4.75
CA VAL A 428 20.01 0.59 -5.98
C VAL A 428 18.79 -0.19 -6.46
N PHE A 429 18.83 -1.52 -6.35
CA PHE A 429 17.68 -2.35 -6.71
C PHE A 429 16.49 -2.06 -5.82
N VAL A 430 16.64 -2.13 -4.49
CA VAL A 430 15.52 -2.01 -3.55
C VAL A 430 14.95 -0.60 -3.56
N TYR A 431 15.76 0.42 -3.34
CA TYR A 431 15.26 1.80 -3.29
C TYR A 431 14.79 2.29 -4.66
N GLY A 432 15.53 1.95 -5.72
CA GLY A 432 15.16 2.30 -7.08
C GLY A 432 13.84 1.67 -7.50
N SER A 433 13.64 0.37 -7.21
CA SER A 433 12.43 -0.35 -7.59
C SER A 433 11.19 0.16 -6.86
N ILE A 434 11.26 0.40 -5.55
CA ILE A 434 10.11 0.92 -4.79
C ILE A 434 9.64 2.25 -5.37
N LEU A 435 10.57 3.17 -5.64
CA LEU A 435 10.28 4.47 -6.23
C LEU A 435 9.78 4.35 -7.67
N ALA A 436 10.44 3.53 -8.50
CA ALA A 436 10.08 3.35 -9.90
C ALA A 436 8.69 2.71 -10.08
N VAL A 437 8.38 1.69 -9.27
CA VAL A 437 7.05 1.05 -9.27
C VAL A 437 6.00 2.08 -8.87
N SER A 438 6.19 2.76 -7.73
CA SER A 438 5.24 3.78 -7.26
C SER A 438 5.04 4.90 -8.30
N TRP A 439 6.12 5.38 -8.90
CA TRP A 439 6.08 6.42 -9.93
C TRP A 439 5.36 5.97 -11.21
N SER A 440 5.63 4.75 -11.67
CA SER A 440 5.03 4.20 -12.90
C SER A 440 3.50 4.01 -12.80
N ILE A 441 2.99 3.89 -11.57
CA ILE A 441 1.58 3.62 -11.26
C ILE A 441 0.86 4.91 -10.84
N PHE A 442 1.58 5.92 -10.33
CA PHE A 442 0.98 7.10 -9.71
C PHE A 442 -0.14 7.75 -10.54
N GLY A 443 0.08 7.92 -11.85
CA GLY A 443 -0.88 8.53 -12.77
C GLY A 443 -2.04 7.63 -13.21
N ALA A 444 -2.08 6.36 -12.81
CA ALA A 444 -3.16 5.43 -13.18
C ALA A 444 -4.39 5.53 -12.25
N TYR A 445 -4.40 6.49 -11.32
CA TYR A 445 -5.42 6.54 -10.26
C TYR A 445 -6.85 6.72 -10.82
N GLU A 446 -7.01 7.71 -11.69
CA GLU A 446 -8.30 8.02 -12.33
C GLU A 446 -8.74 6.90 -13.26
N ASP A 447 -7.86 6.42 -14.15
CA ASP A 447 -8.13 5.32 -15.06
C ASP A 447 -8.60 4.05 -14.32
N LEU A 448 -7.93 3.71 -13.21
CA LEU A 448 -8.29 2.55 -12.40
C LEU A 448 -9.60 2.74 -11.64
N SER A 449 -9.90 3.96 -11.21
CA SER A 449 -11.21 4.29 -10.62
C SER A 449 -12.31 4.13 -11.66
N ASN A 450 -12.13 4.69 -12.86
CA ASN A 450 -13.11 4.63 -13.92
C ASN A 450 -13.39 3.18 -14.34
N THR A 451 -12.34 2.36 -14.51
CA THR A 451 -12.50 0.93 -14.81
C THR A 451 -13.09 0.10 -13.65
N PHE A 452 -13.00 0.57 -12.40
CA PHE A 452 -13.70 -0.08 -11.28
C PHE A 452 -15.21 0.11 -11.38
N TYR A 453 -15.66 1.28 -11.83
CA TYR A 453 -17.09 1.62 -11.95
C TYR A 453 -17.69 1.33 -13.34
N ASP A 454 -16.86 1.05 -14.34
CA ASP A 454 -17.28 0.61 -15.69
C ASP A 454 -17.65 -0.88 -15.73
N VAL A 455 -18.50 -1.31 -14.78
CA VAL A 455 -18.98 -2.69 -14.69
C VAL A 455 -20.30 -2.80 -15.46
N PRO A 456 -20.50 -3.86 -16.27
CA PRO A 456 -21.77 -4.09 -16.94
C PRO A 456 -22.96 -4.15 -15.96
N GLY A 457 -24.00 -3.36 -16.26
CA GLY A 457 -25.25 -3.38 -15.51
C GLY A 457 -26.12 -4.58 -15.90
N VAL A 458 -26.83 -5.15 -14.94
CA VAL A 458 -27.80 -6.25 -15.15
C VAL A 458 -29.21 -5.71 -15.35
N LEU A 459 -29.61 -4.75 -14.51
CA LEU A 459 -30.85 -3.98 -14.66
C LEU A 459 -30.49 -2.58 -15.16
N LEU A 460 -31.13 -2.17 -16.26
CA LEU A 460 -30.79 -0.95 -16.98
C LEU A 460 -31.99 0.01 -17.01
N MET A 461 -31.69 1.30 -17.08
CA MET A 461 -32.64 2.36 -17.41
C MET A 461 -32.51 2.73 -18.88
N ASN A 462 -33.64 2.97 -19.54
CA ASN A 462 -33.67 3.42 -20.93
C ASN A 462 -33.88 4.93 -20.99
N VAL A 463 -32.77 5.66 -21.09
CA VAL A 463 -32.77 7.12 -21.20
C VAL A 463 -32.78 7.49 -22.68
N SER A 464 -33.96 7.83 -23.19
CA SER A 464 -34.15 8.31 -24.56
C SER A 464 -33.55 7.40 -25.65
N GLY A 465 -33.64 6.08 -25.46
CA GLY A 465 -33.10 5.06 -26.37
C GLY A 465 -31.70 4.54 -26.01
N THR A 466 -31.04 5.15 -25.02
CA THR A 466 -29.74 4.68 -24.50
C THR A 466 -29.96 3.84 -23.24
N LEU A 467 -29.42 2.63 -23.23
CA LEU A 467 -29.44 1.77 -22.05
C LEU A 467 -28.26 2.12 -21.14
N CYS A 468 -28.56 2.51 -19.91
CA CYS A 468 -27.59 2.90 -18.89
C CYS A 468 -27.78 2.02 -17.64
N ALA A 469 -26.68 1.56 -17.06
CA ALA A 469 -26.67 0.86 -15.78
C ALA A 469 -27.21 1.79 -14.69
N CYS A 470 -27.91 1.26 -13.69
CA CYS A 470 -28.50 2.11 -12.65
C CYS A 470 -28.25 1.61 -11.22
N GLY A 471 -27.19 0.81 -11.00
CA GLY A 471 -26.78 0.36 -9.66
C GLY A 471 -26.86 -1.15 -9.42
N ALA A 472 -27.36 -1.94 -10.37
CA ALA A 472 -27.26 -3.40 -10.33
C ALA A 472 -26.21 -3.88 -11.33
N TYR A 473 -25.15 -4.50 -10.84
CA TYR A 473 -23.99 -4.93 -11.63
C TYR A 473 -23.82 -6.45 -11.61
N GLU A 474 -23.07 -6.98 -12.59
CA GLU A 474 -22.77 -8.40 -12.64
C GLU A 474 -21.93 -8.89 -11.44
N ILE A 475 -22.25 -10.10 -10.97
CA ILE A 475 -21.54 -10.76 -9.85
C ILE A 475 -20.11 -11.21 -10.19
N SER A 476 -19.77 -11.26 -11.48
CA SER A 476 -18.44 -11.60 -12.01
C SER A 476 -17.37 -10.62 -11.49
N GLY A 477 -17.79 -9.40 -11.14
CA GLY A 477 -16.95 -8.37 -10.55
C GLY A 477 -16.04 -7.68 -11.57
N THR A 478 -15.23 -6.74 -11.09
CA THR A 478 -14.24 -6.01 -11.89
C THR A 478 -12.87 -6.65 -11.78
N GLU A 479 -12.04 -6.47 -12.81
CA GLU A 479 -10.67 -6.97 -12.82
C GLU A 479 -9.86 -6.29 -11.69
N PRO A 480 -9.06 -7.03 -10.90
CA PRO A 480 -8.24 -6.45 -9.85
C PRO A 480 -7.22 -5.45 -10.40
N ALA A 481 -7.04 -4.33 -9.71
CA ALA A 481 -6.08 -3.29 -10.11
C ALA A 481 -4.65 -3.83 -10.30
N SER A 482 -4.26 -4.82 -9.50
CA SER A 482 -2.94 -5.45 -9.58
C SER A 482 -2.70 -6.20 -10.90
N ALA A 483 -3.74 -6.74 -11.54
CA ALA A 483 -3.64 -7.42 -12.82
C ALA A 483 -3.33 -6.41 -13.93
N THR A 484 -4.09 -5.31 -14.00
CA THR A 484 -3.89 -4.20 -14.93
C THR A 484 -2.52 -3.53 -14.77
N LEU A 485 -2.04 -3.42 -13.53
CA LEU A 485 -0.76 -2.77 -13.22
C LEU A 485 0.47 -3.69 -13.39
N SER A 486 0.27 -5.01 -13.50
CA SER A 486 1.35 -6.00 -13.56
C SER A 486 2.42 -5.73 -14.64
N PRO A 487 2.10 -5.25 -15.86
CA PRO A 487 3.11 -4.98 -16.88
C PRO A 487 4.00 -3.78 -16.50
N ARG A 488 3.40 -2.74 -15.90
CA ARG A 488 4.14 -1.54 -15.44
C ARG A 488 5.07 -1.88 -14.29
N ILE A 489 4.58 -2.69 -13.33
CA ILE A 489 5.38 -3.21 -12.21
C ILE A 489 6.57 -4.03 -12.75
N ALA A 490 6.31 -4.99 -13.64
CA ALA A 490 7.35 -5.85 -14.19
C ALA A 490 8.42 -5.04 -14.94
N ALA A 491 8.01 -4.08 -15.78
CA ALA A 491 8.93 -3.22 -16.51
C ALA A 491 9.81 -2.39 -15.56
N ALA A 492 9.23 -1.78 -14.53
CA ALA A 492 9.99 -1.02 -13.52
C ALA A 492 11.02 -1.91 -12.80
N LEU A 493 10.64 -3.12 -12.38
CA LEU A 493 11.53 -4.06 -11.70
C LEU A 493 12.67 -4.53 -12.60
N VAL A 494 12.40 -4.83 -13.87
CA VAL A 494 13.42 -5.24 -14.85
C VAL A 494 14.41 -4.11 -15.12
N LEU A 495 13.94 -2.88 -15.33
CA LEU A 495 14.78 -1.71 -15.56
C LEU A 495 15.65 -1.40 -14.34
N CYS A 496 15.09 -1.43 -13.13
CA CYS A 496 15.83 -1.23 -11.90
C CYS A 496 16.82 -2.38 -11.62
N GLY A 497 16.47 -3.62 -11.95
CA GLY A 497 17.38 -4.77 -11.92
C GLY A 497 18.58 -4.59 -12.84
N ALA A 498 18.34 -4.24 -14.09
CA ALA A 498 19.39 -3.95 -15.07
C ALA A 498 20.27 -2.78 -14.64
N ALA A 499 19.66 -1.68 -14.17
CA ALA A 499 20.37 -0.51 -13.66
C ALA A 499 21.23 -0.85 -12.44
N SER A 500 20.74 -1.69 -11.52
CA SER A 500 21.49 -2.15 -10.36
C SER A 500 22.72 -2.97 -10.74
N ILE A 501 22.58 -3.90 -11.70
CA ILE A 501 23.71 -4.70 -12.22
C ILE A 501 24.70 -3.79 -12.95
N ALA A 502 24.22 -2.91 -13.83
CA ALA A 502 25.07 -2.00 -14.59
C ALA A 502 25.86 -1.06 -13.67
N TYR A 503 25.19 -0.47 -12.68
CA TYR A 503 25.81 0.38 -11.67
C TYR A 503 26.91 -0.38 -10.90
N ALA A 504 26.58 -1.56 -10.37
CA ALA A 504 27.52 -2.37 -9.60
C ALA A 504 28.70 -2.84 -10.46
N THR A 505 28.46 -3.17 -11.73
CA THR A 505 29.49 -3.60 -12.68
C THR A 505 30.44 -2.46 -13.04
N VAL A 506 29.92 -1.26 -13.31
CA VAL A 506 30.74 -0.06 -13.57
C VAL A 506 31.57 0.29 -12.34
N GLN A 507 30.95 0.23 -11.15
CA GLN A 507 31.64 0.46 -9.89
C GLN A 507 32.77 -0.56 -9.68
N HIS A 508 32.49 -1.86 -9.87
CA HIS A 508 33.49 -2.92 -9.79
C HIS A 508 34.63 -2.70 -10.76
N ARG A 509 34.32 -2.44 -12.04
CA ARG A 509 35.32 -2.18 -13.07
C ARG A 509 36.20 -0.98 -12.77
N SER A 510 35.63 0.06 -12.16
CA SER A 510 36.40 1.24 -11.76
C SER A 510 37.42 0.92 -10.65
N ALA A 511 37.12 -0.04 -9.78
CA ALA A 511 37.96 -0.42 -8.65
C ALA A 511 38.99 -1.51 -9.00
N THR A 512 38.58 -2.54 -9.73
CA THR A 512 39.36 -3.78 -9.96
C THR A 512 39.81 -3.96 -11.41
N ARG A 513 39.32 -3.12 -12.34
CA ARG A 513 39.50 -3.27 -13.80
C ARG A 513 38.94 -4.58 -14.37
N ALA A 514 38.07 -5.29 -13.64
CA ALA A 514 37.37 -6.49 -14.09
C ALA A 514 35.86 -6.23 -14.29
N TRP A 515 35.19 -7.05 -15.11
CA TRP A 515 33.74 -6.95 -15.35
C TRP A 515 32.92 -7.87 -14.43
N CYS A 516 33.53 -8.95 -13.93
CA CYS A 516 32.89 -9.89 -13.00
C CYS A 516 33.74 -10.01 -11.74
N MET A 517 33.11 -10.43 -10.64
CA MET A 517 33.80 -10.77 -9.40
C MET A 517 34.41 -12.18 -9.53
N ASP A 518 35.66 -12.33 -9.09
CA ASP A 518 36.33 -13.63 -9.04
C ASP A 518 36.23 -14.21 -7.62
N VAL A 519 35.48 -15.30 -7.49
CA VAL A 519 35.25 -15.98 -6.20
C VAL A 519 36.04 -17.28 -6.05
N ALA A 520 37.07 -17.52 -6.87
CA ALA A 520 37.89 -18.71 -6.78
C ALA A 520 38.54 -18.89 -5.39
N TRP A 521 38.99 -17.79 -4.76
CA TRP A 521 39.59 -17.83 -3.43
C TRP A 521 38.62 -18.35 -2.36
N ALA A 522 37.32 -18.08 -2.51
CA ALA A 522 36.31 -18.44 -1.52
C ALA A 522 36.09 -19.95 -1.43
N HIS A 523 36.44 -20.72 -2.47
CA HIS A 523 36.43 -22.19 -2.41
C HIS A 523 37.55 -22.77 -1.56
N SER A 524 38.64 -22.03 -1.35
CA SER A 524 39.77 -22.45 -0.52
C SER A 524 39.62 -22.07 0.96
N ASN A 525 38.59 -21.29 1.30
CA ASN A 525 38.33 -20.78 2.64
C ASN A 525 37.30 -21.67 3.39
N GLY A 526 37.65 -22.13 4.58
CA GLY A 526 36.84 -23.08 5.36
C GLY A 526 35.50 -22.51 5.82
N PHE A 527 35.44 -21.21 6.09
CA PHE A 527 34.20 -20.52 6.44
C PHE A 527 33.29 -20.29 5.22
N MET A 528 33.84 -19.84 4.11
CA MET A 528 33.06 -19.54 2.90
C MET A 528 32.43 -20.80 2.29
N THR A 529 33.16 -21.92 2.30
CA THR A 529 32.65 -23.22 1.86
C THR A 529 31.53 -23.73 2.75
N ALA A 530 31.62 -23.52 4.07
CA ALA A 530 30.57 -23.89 5.01
C ALA A 530 29.28 -23.06 4.85
N CYS A 531 29.39 -21.81 4.40
CA CYS A 531 28.26 -20.89 4.23
C CYS A 531 27.54 -21.01 2.87
N GLY A 532 28.17 -21.68 1.89
CA GLY A 532 27.67 -21.81 0.52
C GLY A 532 27.85 -20.53 -0.31
N LEU A 533 28.23 -20.66 -1.57
CA LEU A 533 28.51 -19.53 -2.47
C LEU A 533 27.35 -19.31 -3.47
N PRO A 534 27.09 -18.07 -3.90
CA PRO A 534 26.15 -17.79 -4.99
C PRO A 534 26.77 -18.19 -6.32
N HIS A 535 25.94 -18.42 -7.35
CA HIS A 535 26.40 -18.94 -8.65
C HIS A 535 26.34 -17.94 -9.82
N TRP A 536 25.42 -16.96 -9.79
CA TRP A 536 25.15 -16.09 -10.95
C TRP A 536 25.40 -14.61 -10.67
N LEU A 537 24.76 -14.10 -9.62
CA LEU A 537 24.78 -12.70 -9.22
C LEU A 537 24.95 -12.58 -7.72
N SER A 538 25.60 -11.53 -7.23
CA SER A 538 25.68 -11.28 -5.78
C SER A 538 25.93 -9.81 -5.48
N GLY A 539 25.34 -9.33 -4.38
CA GLY A 539 25.67 -8.03 -3.78
C GLY A 539 26.69 -8.12 -2.65
N LEU A 540 27.18 -9.32 -2.34
CA LEU A 540 28.13 -9.56 -1.27
C LEU A 540 29.56 -9.22 -1.71
N PRO A 541 30.44 -8.74 -0.80
CA PRO A 541 31.82 -8.41 -1.12
C PRO A 541 32.67 -9.69 -1.20
N LEU A 542 32.44 -10.52 -2.22
CA LEU A 542 33.06 -11.84 -2.40
C LEU A 542 34.36 -11.79 -3.22
N ASP A 543 34.75 -10.62 -3.73
CA ASP A 543 35.92 -10.49 -4.58
C ASP A 543 37.22 -10.63 -3.79
N GLN A 544 38.30 -11.06 -4.46
CA GLN A 544 39.60 -11.24 -3.83
C GLN A 544 40.15 -9.94 -3.22
N SER A 545 39.81 -8.78 -3.78
CA SER A 545 40.21 -7.47 -3.24
C SER A 545 39.58 -7.14 -1.88
N ASP A 546 38.45 -7.78 -1.56
CA ASP A 546 37.75 -7.57 -0.30
C ASP A 546 38.22 -8.53 0.81
N ALA A 547 38.94 -9.60 0.47
CA ALA A 547 39.60 -10.49 1.42
C ALA A 547 40.88 -9.86 2.03
N VAL A 548 41.34 -10.42 3.15
CA VAL A 548 42.66 -10.09 3.73
C VAL A 548 43.63 -11.21 3.38
N ARG A 549 44.75 -10.87 2.76
CA ARG A 549 45.84 -11.82 2.53
C ARG A 549 46.75 -11.85 3.76
N ILE A 550 46.87 -13.01 4.40
CA ILE A 550 47.84 -13.26 5.48
C ILE A 550 48.72 -14.42 5.02
N GLY A 551 49.98 -14.13 4.72
CA GLY A 551 50.88 -15.06 4.02
C GLY A 551 50.33 -15.46 2.65
N ASN A 552 50.14 -16.77 2.45
CA ASN A 552 49.66 -17.36 1.19
C ASN A 552 48.16 -17.69 1.17
N ARG A 553 47.40 -17.33 2.23
CA ARG A 553 45.96 -17.62 2.33
C ARG A 553 45.12 -16.35 2.41
N PHE A 554 43.86 -16.47 1.97
CA PHE A 554 42.86 -15.40 2.01
C PHE A 554 41.88 -15.62 3.16
N PHE A 555 41.67 -14.57 3.95
CA PHE A 555 40.83 -14.56 5.13
C PHE A 555 39.65 -13.61 4.93
N CYS A 556 38.48 -14.02 5.42
CA CYS A 556 37.23 -13.28 5.44
C CYS A 556 37.22 -12.25 6.58
N LYS A 557 36.97 -10.98 6.26
CA LYS A 557 36.89 -9.89 7.25
C LYS A 557 35.65 -10.04 8.15
N PRO A 558 35.67 -9.54 9.40
CA PRO A 558 34.48 -9.53 10.25
C PRO A 558 33.26 -8.83 9.64
N SER A 559 33.48 -7.74 8.89
CA SER A 559 32.40 -7.03 8.19
C SER A 559 31.77 -7.86 7.06
N MET A 560 32.55 -8.75 6.44
CA MET A 560 32.06 -9.68 5.43
C MET A 560 31.27 -10.82 6.07
N GLN A 561 31.71 -11.34 7.22
CA GLN A 561 30.94 -12.30 8.03
C GLN A 561 29.57 -11.73 8.43
N ALA A 562 29.51 -10.45 8.84
CA ALA A 562 28.26 -9.77 9.16
C ALA A 562 27.31 -9.63 7.97
N ARG A 563 27.82 -9.28 6.78
CA ARG A 563 27.02 -9.25 5.54
C ARG A 563 26.55 -10.64 5.10
N MET A 564 27.34 -11.67 5.37
CA MET A 564 26.93 -13.06 5.14
C MET A 564 25.85 -13.54 6.12
N GLY A 565 25.44 -12.71 7.09
CA GLY A 565 24.37 -13.04 8.03
C GLY A 565 24.86 -13.72 9.31
N PHE A 566 26.12 -13.51 9.71
CA PHE A 566 26.70 -14.09 10.91
C PHE A 566 27.17 -13.04 11.90
N ALA A 567 27.08 -13.36 13.18
CA ALA A 567 27.55 -12.51 14.26
C ALA A 567 28.55 -13.26 15.14
N THR A 568 29.51 -12.51 15.70
CA THR A 568 30.54 -13.06 16.56
C THR A 568 30.25 -12.71 18.01
N VAL A 569 30.23 -13.72 18.87
CA VAL A 569 30.03 -13.57 20.32
C VAL A 569 31.20 -14.14 21.10
N VAL A 570 31.49 -13.53 22.25
CA VAL A 570 32.52 -13.99 23.19
C VAL A 570 31.92 -14.10 24.60
N PRO A 571 32.37 -15.04 25.43
CA PRO A 571 31.97 -15.10 26.84
C PRO A 571 32.32 -13.79 27.55
N ARG A 572 31.39 -13.24 28.33
CA ARG A 572 31.71 -12.11 29.22
C ARG A 572 32.59 -12.62 30.36
N PRO A 573 33.70 -11.96 30.67
CA PRO A 573 34.45 -12.29 31.87
C PRO A 573 33.55 -12.05 33.09
N ALA A 574 33.50 -13.04 34.00
CA ALA A 574 32.76 -12.88 35.24
C ALA A 574 33.36 -11.73 36.05
N LEU A 575 32.54 -10.75 36.46
CA LEU A 575 32.93 -9.59 37.28
C LEU A 575 33.56 -9.95 38.64
N ARG A 576 33.69 -11.24 38.97
CA ARG A 576 34.05 -11.75 40.29
C ARG A 576 35.12 -12.85 40.22
N LYS A 577 36.23 -12.58 39.53
CA LYS A 577 37.47 -13.35 39.73
C LYS A 577 38.59 -12.38 40.11
N VAL A 578 38.95 -12.44 41.40
CA VAL A 578 40.23 -11.96 41.94
C VAL A 578 41.34 -12.56 41.09
N GLN A 579 42.32 -11.73 40.73
CA GLN A 579 43.50 -12.07 39.94
C GLN A 579 44.18 -13.34 40.47
N ALA A 580 44.03 -14.42 39.72
CA ALA A 580 45.08 -15.43 39.59
C ALA A 580 45.47 -15.39 38.12
N GLU A 581 46.75 -15.17 37.82
CA GLU A 581 47.33 -15.28 36.48
C GLU A 581 47.14 -16.73 35.99
N ALA A 582 45.99 -16.99 35.39
CA ALA A 582 45.85 -18.11 34.49
C ALA A 582 46.53 -17.76 33.17
N PRO A 583 47.22 -18.70 32.50
CA PRO A 583 47.80 -18.46 31.18
C PRO A 583 46.70 -17.91 30.26
N ALA A 584 47.03 -16.87 29.48
CA ALA A 584 46.10 -16.20 28.57
C ALA A 584 45.38 -17.24 27.71
N ALA A 585 44.13 -17.55 28.08
CA ALA A 585 43.32 -18.51 27.34
C ALA A 585 43.14 -17.95 25.92
N GLU A 586 43.50 -18.74 24.92
CA GLU A 586 43.50 -18.32 23.52
C GLU A 586 42.12 -17.75 23.13
N ASP A 587 42.10 -16.55 22.54
CA ASP A 587 40.88 -15.84 22.14
C ASP A 587 40.04 -16.70 21.17
N THR A 588 39.02 -17.35 21.72
CA THR A 588 38.09 -18.19 20.96
C THR A 588 36.84 -17.38 20.65
N TYR A 589 36.59 -17.15 19.37
CA TYR A 589 35.39 -16.45 18.92
C TYR A 589 34.32 -17.46 18.51
N LEU A 590 33.10 -17.26 18.97
CA LEU A 590 31.96 -18.13 18.68
C LEU A 590 31.11 -17.49 17.59
N LEU A 591 30.85 -18.21 16.51
CA LEU A 591 30.07 -17.70 15.39
C LEU A 591 28.63 -18.23 15.43
N VAL A 592 27.68 -17.31 15.40
CA VAL A 592 26.23 -17.61 15.39
C VAL A 592 25.55 -16.92 14.20
N SER A 593 24.35 -17.39 13.85
CA SER A 593 23.49 -16.68 12.90
C SER A 593 23.15 -15.28 13.42
N MET A 594 22.97 -14.31 12.54
CA MET A 594 22.55 -12.97 12.93
C MET A 594 21.21 -13.00 13.68
N TYR A 595 20.28 -13.88 13.29
CA TYR A 595 18.99 -14.07 13.97
C TYR A 595 19.15 -14.52 15.43
N ASP A 596 20.22 -15.25 15.72
CA ASP A 596 20.53 -15.81 17.03
C ASP A 596 21.26 -14.82 17.95
N LEU A 597 21.68 -13.66 17.42
CA LEU A 597 22.46 -12.67 18.17
C LEU A 597 21.71 -12.11 19.37
N VAL A 598 20.47 -11.65 19.19
CA VAL A 598 19.68 -11.07 20.29
C VAL A 598 19.40 -12.12 21.38
N PRO A 599 18.92 -13.33 21.06
CA PRO A 599 18.78 -14.40 22.05
C PRO A 599 20.09 -14.76 22.77
N ALA A 600 21.23 -14.75 22.06
CA ALA A 600 22.54 -15.01 22.65
C ALA A 600 22.96 -13.95 23.67
N LEU A 601 22.65 -12.67 23.41
CA LEU A 601 22.99 -11.56 24.31
C LEU A 601 22.08 -11.50 25.55
N LEU A 602 20.80 -11.88 25.40
CA LEU A 602 19.82 -11.87 26.48
C LEU A 602 19.84 -13.12 27.37
N SER A 603 20.66 -14.13 27.03
CA SER A 603 20.74 -15.41 27.75
C SER A 603 19.36 -16.06 27.92
N CYS A 604 18.60 -16.15 26.82
CA CYS A 604 17.23 -16.64 26.83
C CYS A 604 17.16 -18.10 27.35
N ARG A 605 16.44 -18.34 28.45
CA ARG A 605 16.39 -19.67 29.09
C ARG A 605 15.69 -20.72 28.23
N TRP A 606 14.74 -20.32 27.40
CA TRP A 606 13.88 -21.21 26.60
C TRP A 606 14.41 -21.50 25.20
N TYR A 607 15.45 -20.79 24.75
CA TYR A 607 16.05 -20.98 23.43
C TYR A 607 17.57 -20.93 23.50
N ARG A 608 18.23 -21.99 23.03
CA ARG A 608 19.69 -22.06 22.93
C ARG A 608 20.12 -21.82 21.49
N PRO A 609 20.77 -20.68 21.19
CA PRO A 609 21.34 -20.36 19.88
C PRO A 609 22.23 -21.46 19.33
N ARG A 610 22.15 -21.72 18.02
CA ARG A 610 22.98 -22.74 17.37
C ARG A 610 24.36 -22.15 17.08
N LEU A 611 25.40 -22.89 17.45
CA LEU A 611 26.77 -22.52 17.11
C LEU A 611 27.08 -23.03 15.69
N LEU A 612 27.47 -22.13 14.79
CA LEU A 612 27.89 -22.53 13.44
C LEU A 612 29.32 -23.08 13.45
N GLY A 613 30.18 -22.46 14.26
CA GLY A 613 31.58 -22.83 14.37
C GLY A 613 32.31 -21.98 15.39
N ARG A 614 33.55 -22.38 15.65
CA ARG A 614 34.49 -21.65 16.49
C ARG A 614 35.62 -21.13 15.61
N VAL A 615 36.08 -19.92 15.89
CA VAL A 615 37.27 -19.35 15.27
C VAL A 615 38.37 -19.34 16.31
N VAL A 616 39.40 -20.15 16.06
CA VAL A 616 40.60 -20.26 16.90
C VAL A 616 41.80 -19.97 16.00
N LYS A 617 42.63 -18.99 16.35
CA LYS A 617 43.79 -18.57 15.53
C LYS A 617 43.43 -18.29 14.06
N ASN A 618 42.31 -17.59 13.84
CA ASN A 618 41.77 -17.26 12.52
C ASN A 618 41.38 -18.48 11.65
N MET A 619 41.33 -19.69 12.20
CA MET A 619 40.88 -20.89 11.50
C MET A 619 39.43 -21.20 11.85
N PHE A 620 38.58 -21.43 10.84
CA PHE A 620 37.21 -21.85 11.06
C PHE A 620 37.13 -23.35 11.39
N VAL A 621 36.60 -23.68 12.57
CA VAL A 621 36.23 -25.05 12.93
C VAL A 621 34.71 -25.15 12.96
N ARG A 622 34.16 -25.87 11.99
CA ARG A 622 32.71 -26.07 11.87
C ARG A 622 32.21 -26.95 13.01
N THR A 623 31.06 -26.58 13.57
CA THR A 623 30.39 -27.40 14.58
C THR A 623 28.98 -27.73 14.15
N ALA A 624 28.66 -29.03 14.06
CA ALA A 624 27.40 -29.46 13.48
C ALA A 624 26.21 -29.37 14.46
N THR A 625 26.44 -29.66 15.74
CA THR A 625 25.37 -29.90 16.74
C THR A 625 25.49 -29.06 18.01
N GLU A 626 26.57 -28.29 18.17
CA GLU A 626 26.77 -27.49 19.39
C GLU A 626 25.83 -26.27 19.46
N ARG A 627 25.51 -25.87 20.69
CA ARG A 627 24.70 -24.68 21.01
C ARG A 627 25.36 -23.88 22.11
N LEU A 628 25.04 -22.58 22.19
CA LEU A 628 25.53 -21.72 23.26
C LEU A 628 24.97 -22.17 24.63
N SER A 629 25.77 -21.97 25.67
CA SER A 629 25.41 -22.33 27.05
C SER A 629 24.60 -21.23 27.71
N ASN A 630 23.45 -21.57 28.29
CA ASN A 630 22.63 -20.60 29.05
C ASN A 630 23.26 -20.16 30.38
N ALA A 631 24.30 -20.88 30.85
CA ALA A 631 25.00 -20.54 32.08
C ALA A 631 26.04 -19.43 31.91
N VAL A 632 26.34 -19.04 30.66
CA VAL A 632 27.37 -18.07 30.33
C VAL A 632 26.72 -16.84 29.70
N ALA A 633 27.00 -15.66 30.26
CA ALA A 633 26.61 -14.41 29.62
C ALA A 633 27.55 -14.12 28.45
N TYR A 634 27.01 -13.79 27.29
CA TYR A 634 27.80 -13.46 26.10
C TYR A 634 27.80 -11.95 25.81
N ALA A 635 28.84 -11.47 25.13
CA ALA A 635 28.92 -10.14 24.57
C ALA A 635 29.18 -10.23 23.06
N GLN A 636 28.61 -9.29 22.32
CA GLN A 636 28.88 -9.16 20.90
C GLN A 636 30.30 -8.60 20.71
N SER A 637 31.11 -9.34 19.97
CA SER A 637 32.45 -8.95 19.58
C SER A 637 32.44 -8.33 18.18
N ASP A 638 33.45 -7.53 17.88
CA ASP A 638 33.63 -6.95 16.54
C ASP A 638 34.24 -7.98 15.57
N GLY A 639 34.60 -9.17 16.07
CA GLY A 639 35.04 -10.34 15.31
C GLY A 639 36.53 -10.34 14.95
N THR A 640 36.99 -11.46 14.38
CA THR A 640 38.35 -11.62 13.82
C THR A 640 38.29 -12.11 12.37
N CYS A 641 39.40 -12.03 11.65
CA CYS A 641 39.52 -12.56 10.29
C CYS A 641 39.45 -14.10 10.30
N VAL A 642 38.80 -14.71 9.29
CA VAL A 642 38.54 -16.17 9.27
C VAL A 642 38.98 -16.81 7.96
N GLY A 643 39.81 -17.85 8.07
CA GLY A 643 40.39 -18.65 6.99
C GLY A 643 39.63 -19.94 6.70
#